data_AF-A0A831XRQ2-F1
#
_entry.id   AF-A0A831XRQ2-F1
#
_cell.length_a   1.000
_cell.length_b   1.000
_cell.length_c   1.000
_cell.angle_alpha   90.00
_cell.angle_beta   90.00
_cell.angle_gamma   90.00
#
_symmetry.space_group_name_H-M   'P 1'
#
loop_
_entity.id
_entity.type
_entity.pdbx_description
1 polymer ?
#
loop_
_entity_poly.entity_id
_entity_poly.type
_entity_poly.pdbx_seq_one_letter_code
_entity_poly.pdbx_strand_id
1 'polypeptide(L)'
;MRASFHGRRPRLHERASRAASGPQARIDATPCMALLSNWVTHGEEYWYPMPDASGLGCYGSGYNAWGVQTNQKYLAAMAALSELGDKVSGVPPLERNRARQRALTALRFSLRSHVTGDYRCTDGTQWGHTWISALGLERMMYGVYLLDEHLTDEDHALLRGVLTSEARWLATDHKRGGHRGIHADRWAHTGKNAPESNLWNGALLWRTAEMYSDEADADAWREQAHRFLLNAVSVPADAQDERLFEGKPIREWHIGANFFPNYALDHHGYLNVGYMVICLSNAAMLHFDMQTLGLAAPASLYHHLGDLWQVLRRFIFADGRLARIGGDTRIRYAYCQDYLLPVLLFAAVYFGDGHALHLFAQQCALLQQEADYAGDGSFFGKRLADLAESNPYYYTRLESDRACVLGMAAAYVVQLQGYLGAPERASQVAQDEAAAARADAFEQSVAGDWCEPEHGAMVHRSATRLASFAWRAYGLAQGMCLPPDDGHLAEWPQNLGGYVRFVGDESACAGTRADHRRLSGCRVEPFDGGFVTCGAVLEGVDVRLAEGWHAPESALHQIAFAALPDNHTVIGLEQCRTGRRRTYLAEVKGLHLNLPNDLYNGFSRTIATGGGEILLETPVEEDCLVSLHSKWALIEGRLGVVGLYGAQELTVHRFAAPHGGPYASLCVDEVCFHCALGTRAVDAGKTILDVGWAVLAGVDAGAVQRFGERQMPLPVTPRIPVRGVRVQGLDGRTYVVLANFDSKPQEYGVIGLLSGARTARDLAGGETVTSIATGVSLEPAQARVFVVER
;
A
#
# COMPACT_ATOMS: atom_id res chain seq x y z
N MET A 1 52.50 -57.25 17.17
CA MET A 1 52.82 -56.91 18.58
C MET A 1 52.43 -55.46 18.81
N ARG A 2 51.39 -55.23 19.63
CA ARG A 2 50.87 -53.97 20.20
C ARG A 2 50.89 -52.69 19.33
N ALA A 3 49.72 -52.35 18.80
CA ALA A 3 49.34 -51.01 18.35
C ALA A 3 48.80 -50.19 19.53
N SER A 4 49.18 -48.92 19.64
CA SER A 4 48.56 -47.91 20.50
C SER A 4 48.03 -46.76 19.65
N PHE A 5 46.72 -46.56 19.75
CA PHE A 5 45.94 -45.45 19.22
C PHE A 5 46.39 -44.09 19.76
N HIS A 6 46.32 -43.04 18.93
CA HIS A 6 45.69 -41.74 19.25
C HIS A 6 45.50 -40.96 17.92
N GLY A 7 44.27 -40.97 17.40
CA GLY A 7 43.88 -40.27 16.18
C GLY A 7 43.57 -38.79 16.45
N ARG A 8 44.30 -37.89 15.78
CA ARG A 8 43.91 -36.49 15.58
C ARG A 8 43.07 -36.40 14.30
N ARG A 9 41.87 -35.82 14.41
CA ARG A 9 41.00 -35.46 13.27
C ARG A 9 41.66 -34.34 12.43
N PRO A 10 41.65 -34.42 11.09
CA PRO A 10 41.98 -33.27 10.25
C PRO A 10 40.77 -32.34 10.08
N ARG A 11 41.03 -31.03 10.10
CA ARG A 11 40.10 -29.96 9.73
C ARG A 11 39.81 -30.06 8.23
N LEU A 12 38.54 -30.18 7.86
CA LEU A 12 38.08 -30.06 6.48
C LEU A 12 37.79 -28.59 6.17
N HIS A 13 38.64 -28.01 5.33
CA HIS A 13 38.33 -26.85 4.50
C HIS A 13 37.51 -27.32 3.30
N GLU A 14 36.35 -26.71 3.05
CA GLU A 14 35.69 -26.69 1.73
C GLU A 14 34.94 -25.37 1.61
N ARG A 15 35.57 -24.36 0.97
CA ARG A 15 35.26 -23.92 -0.40
C ARG A 15 33.84 -23.36 -0.56
N ALA A 16 33.67 -22.11 -0.13
CA ALA A 16 32.64 -21.24 -0.69
C ALA A 16 32.94 -21.00 -2.18
N SER A 17 32.00 -21.38 -3.04
CA SER A 17 32.04 -21.10 -4.47
C SER A 17 31.92 -19.59 -4.71
N ARG A 18 32.98 -18.97 -5.25
CA ARG A 18 32.88 -17.69 -5.94
C ARG A 18 32.07 -17.89 -7.22
N ALA A 19 30.77 -17.61 -7.16
CA ALA A 19 30.02 -17.27 -8.35
C ALA A 19 30.57 -15.93 -8.87
N ALA A 20 30.86 -15.87 -10.17
CA ALA A 20 31.32 -14.67 -10.84
C ALA A 20 30.25 -13.57 -10.72
N SER A 21 30.55 -12.52 -9.98
CA SER A 21 29.71 -11.34 -9.86
C SER A 21 29.77 -10.55 -11.16
N GLY A 22 28.65 -10.47 -11.88
CA GLY A 22 28.43 -9.41 -12.88
C GLY A 22 28.52 -8.02 -12.21
N PRO A 23 28.60 -6.93 -12.99
CA PRO A 23 28.71 -5.58 -12.44
C PRO A 23 27.53 -5.29 -11.50
N GLN A 24 27.82 -5.11 -10.22
CA GLN A 24 26.84 -4.77 -9.19
C GLN A 24 26.34 -3.34 -9.45
N ALA A 25 25.02 -3.14 -9.44
CA ALA A 25 24.44 -1.82 -9.54
C ALA A 25 24.88 -0.95 -8.36
N ARG A 26 25.29 0.27 -8.67
CA ARG A 26 25.70 1.27 -7.67
C ARG A 26 24.45 1.95 -7.12
N ILE A 27 24.43 2.17 -5.82
CA ILE A 27 23.36 2.92 -5.14
C ILE A 27 23.88 4.33 -4.87
N ASP A 28 23.16 5.33 -5.35
CA ASP A 28 23.50 6.75 -5.23
C ASP A 28 22.49 7.45 -4.32
N ALA A 29 22.98 8.07 -3.25
CA ALA A 29 22.18 8.86 -2.33
C ALA A 29 22.20 10.37 -2.64
N THR A 30 22.91 10.80 -3.67
CA THR A 30 22.97 12.20 -4.11
C THR A 30 21.57 12.79 -4.34
N PRO A 31 20.62 12.10 -5.02
CA PRO A 31 19.27 12.62 -5.18
C PRO A 31 18.55 12.83 -3.84
N CYS A 32 18.71 11.91 -2.88
CA CYS A 32 18.11 12.05 -1.56
C CYS A 32 18.63 13.28 -0.82
N MET A 33 19.96 13.50 -0.88
CA MET A 33 20.57 14.64 -0.22
C MET A 33 20.27 15.97 -0.89
N ALA A 34 20.17 16.00 -2.23
CA ALA A 34 19.77 17.19 -2.97
C ALA A 34 18.35 17.63 -2.59
N LEU A 35 17.41 16.68 -2.58
CA LEU A 35 16.03 16.91 -2.13
C LEU A 35 15.97 17.45 -0.70
N LEU A 36 16.74 16.83 0.20
CA LEU A 36 16.78 17.25 1.60
C LEU A 36 17.39 18.66 1.76
N SER A 37 18.46 18.97 1.01
CA SER A 37 19.12 20.29 1.03
C SER A 37 18.17 21.40 0.57
N ASN A 38 17.40 21.16 -0.50
CA ASN A 38 16.40 22.11 -0.99
C ASN A 38 15.31 22.36 0.05
N TRP A 39 14.84 21.28 0.70
CA TRP A 39 13.78 21.34 1.70
C TRP A 39 14.12 22.13 2.96
N VAL A 40 15.38 22.15 3.38
CA VAL A 40 15.78 22.84 4.63
C VAL A 40 15.40 24.31 4.62
N THR A 41 15.46 24.97 3.47
CA THR A 41 15.08 26.38 3.36
C THR A 41 13.60 26.58 3.65
N HIS A 42 12.74 25.73 3.05
CA HIS A 42 11.29 25.75 3.31
C HIS A 42 10.97 25.34 4.76
N GLY A 43 11.67 24.33 5.29
CA GLY A 43 11.47 23.83 6.64
C GLY A 43 11.69 24.88 7.75
N GLU A 44 12.44 25.95 7.48
CA GLU A 44 12.65 27.04 8.43
C GLU A 44 11.39 27.88 8.69
N GLU A 45 10.38 27.84 7.81
CA GLU A 45 9.09 28.51 8.04
C GLU A 45 8.34 27.92 9.25
N TYR A 46 8.58 26.65 9.56
CA TYR A 46 7.95 25.93 10.65
C TYR A 46 8.90 25.68 11.83
N TRP A 47 10.08 26.31 11.82
CA TRP A 47 11.05 26.23 12.90
C TRP A 47 10.97 27.44 13.83
N TYR A 48 11.03 27.21 15.14
CA TYR A 48 11.12 28.29 16.12
C TYR A 48 11.93 27.88 17.37
N PRO A 49 12.69 28.82 17.96
CA PRO A 49 13.30 28.62 19.27
C PRO A 49 12.24 28.63 20.38
N MET A 50 12.51 27.94 21.49
CA MET A 50 11.64 28.06 22.67
C MET A 50 11.84 29.41 23.36
N PRO A 51 10.77 30.19 23.62
CA PRO A 51 10.91 31.55 24.14
C PRO A 51 11.39 31.61 25.61
N ASP A 52 11.13 30.55 26.39
CA ASP A 52 11.44 30.45 27.82
C ASP A 52 12.61 29.52 28.14
N ALA A 53 13.30 28.96 27.12
CA ALA A 53 14.45 28.07 27.31
C ALA A 53 15.49 28.22 26.19
N SER A 54 16.63 28.84 26.51
CA SER A 54 17.74 28.99 25.57
C SER A 54 18.31 27.62 25.16
N GLY A 55 18.62 27.47 23.87
CA GLY A 55 19.23 26.24 23.34
C GLY A 55 18.22 25.12 23.01
N LEU A 56 16.91 25.39 23.12
CA LEU A 56 15.86 24.50 22.65
C LEU A 56 15.17 25.10 21.43
N GLY A 57 14.74 24.24 20.50
CA GLY A 57 13.95 24.64 19.33
C GLY A 57 13.10 23.49 18.83
N CYS A 58 12.05 23.82 18.09
CA CYS A 58 11.10 22.85 17.59
C CYS A 58 10.74 23.13 16.13
N TYR A 59 10.59 22.05 15.36
CA TYR A 59 9.93 22.05 14.06
C TYR A 59 8.48 21.56 14.19
N GLY A 60 7.53 22.23 13.54
CA GLY A 60 6.10 21.91 13.61
C GLY A 60 5.49 22.29 14.96
N SER A 61 4.38 21.69 15.36
CA SER A 61 3.62 22.22 16.51
C SER A 61 4.32 22.09 17.87
N GLY A 62 5.20 21.09 18.05
CA GLY A 62 5.81 20.77 19.36
C GLY A 62 4.84 20.20 20.40
N TYR A 63 3.61 19.87 19.99
CA TYR A 63 2.60 19.22 20.85
C TYR A 63 3.02 17.80 21.22
N ASN A 64 2.35 17.22 22.20
CA ASN A 64 2.48 15.80 22.52
C ASN A 64 2.03 14.91 21.34
N ALA A 65 2.25 13.60 21.47
CA ALA A 65 1.94 12.60 20.46
C ALA A 65 2.65 12.88 19.11
N TRP A 66 1.92 13.24 18.05
CA TRP A 66 2.55 13.41 16.73
C TRP A 66 3.36 14.71 16.60
N GLY A 67 3.09 15.73 17.42
CA GLY A 67 3.82 17.01 17.35
C GLY A 67 5.31 16.83 17.65
N VAL A 68 5.64 16.13 18.74
CA VAL A 68 7.02 15.82 19.10
C VAL A 68 7.67 14.85 18.12
N GLN A 69 6.91 13.90 17.56
CA GLN A 69 7.43 12.99 16.53
C GLN A 69 7.77 13.72 15.23
N THR A 70 7.00 14.74 14.85
CA THR A 70 7.32 15.65 13.75
C THR A 70 8.67 16.31 13.97
N ASN A 71 8.96 16.79 15.19
CA ASN A 71 10.27 17.35 15.54
C ASN A 71 11.39 16.29 15.52
N GLN A 72 11.15 15.09 16.05
CA GLN A 72 12.13 13.99 16.08
C GLN A 72 12.56 13.56 14.66
N LYS A 73 11.63 13.55 13.71
CA LYS A 73 11.91 13.28 12.30
C LYS A 73 12.70 14.40 11.62
N TYR A 74 12.31 15.66 11.87
CA TYR A 74 13.05 16.84 11.41
C TYR A 74 14.50 16.82 11.89
N LEU A 75 14.69 16.54 13.19
CA LEU A 75 16.00 16.39 13.81
C LEU A 75 16.88 15.41 13.03
N ALA A 76 16.33 14.24 12.70
CA ALA A 76 17.10 13.17 12.09
C ALA A 76 17.54 13.56 10.68
N ALA A 77 16.65 14.22 9.95
CA ALA A 77 16.95 14.77 8.63
C ALA A 77 18.04 15.86 8.70
N MET A 78 17.98 16.78 9.66
CA MET A 78 19.01 17.81 9.85
C MET A 78 20.36 17.22 10.24
N ALA A 79 20.37 16.15 11.04
CA ALA A 79 21.59 15.40 11.36
C ALA A 79 22.23 14.78 10.10
N ALA A 80 21.43 14.14 9.25
CA ALA A 80 21.88 13.59 7.98
C ALA A 80 22.51 14.67 7.09
N LEU A 81 21.86 15.82 6.95
CA LEU A 81 22.39 16.93 6.15
C LEU A 81 23.71 17.48 6.70
N SER A 82 23.81 17.62 8.02
CA SER A 82 25.03 18.09 8.68
C SER A 82 26.23 17.16 8.42
N GLU A 83 26.03 15.86 8.64
CA GLU A 83 27.15 14.92 8.75
C GLU A 83 27.45 14.15 7.46
N LEU A 84 26.47 14.05 6.56
CA LEU A 84 26.61 13.36 5.28
C LEU A 84 26.65 14.31 4.08
N GLY A 85 26.16 15.55 4.22
CA GLY A 85 25.96 16.46 3.09
C GLY A 85 27.19 16.71 2.21
N ASP A 86 28.38 16.83 2.80
CA ASP A 86 29.64 17.01 2.06
C ASP A 86 30.13 15.72 1.41
N LYS A 87 30.01 14.60 2.12
CA LYS A 87 30.43 13.28 1.65
C LYS A 87 29.57 12.79 0.48
N VAL A 88 28.29 13.15 0.45
CA VAL A 88 27.30 12.63 -0.51
C VAL A 88 27.03 13.61 -1.65
N SER A 89 26.78 14.89 -1.38
CA SER A 89 26.30 15.83 -2.40
C SER A 89 27.01 17.20 -2.38
N GLY A 90 28.09 17.37 -1.62
CA GLY A 90 28.86 18.60 -1.56
C GLY A 90 28.12 19.80 -0.90
N VAL A 91 27.23 19.54 0.06
CA VAL A 91 26.47 20.60 0.75
C VAL A 91 27.41 21.61 1.43
N PRO A 92 27.21 22.93 1.23
CA PRO A 92 28.12 23.96 1.74
C PRO A 92 28.29 23.94 3.28
N PRO A 93 29.49 24.28 3.81
CA PRO A 93 29.74 24.28 5.25
C PRO A 93 28.77 25.12 6.09
N LEU A 94 28.29 26.26 5.55
CA LEU A 94 27.37 27.14 6.27
C LEU A 94 26.02 26.45 6.52
N GLU A 95 25.47 25.79 5.51
CA GLU A 95 24.20 25.04 5.62
C GLU A 95 24.35 23.84 6.55
N ARG A 96 25.45 23.08 6.43
CA ARG A 96 25.74 21.97 7.33
C ARG A 96 25.84 22.41 8.79
N ASN A 97 26.53 23.51 9.07
CA ASN A 97 26.64 24.05 10.43
C ASN A 97 25.29 24.50 10.99
N ARG A 98 24.42 25.11 10.17
CA ARG A 98 23.05 25.45 10.55
C ARG A 98 22.25 24.19 10.85
N ALA A 99 22.31 23.19 9.97
CA ALA A 99 21.63 21.91 10.14
C ALA A 99 22.08 21.21 11.44
N ARG A 100 23.38 21.20 11.76
CA ARG A 100 23.90 20.70 13.04
C ARG A 100 23.26 21.39 14.24
N GLN A 101 23.22 22.72 14.21
CA GLN A 101 22.64 23.51 15.30
C GLN A 101 21.15 23.21 15.47
N ARG A 102 20.41 23.11 14.36
CA ARG A 102 18.99 22.73 14.36
C ARG A 102 18.78 21.33 14.93
N ALA A 103 19.58 20.36 14.50
CA ALA A 103 19.48 18.99 14.98
C ALA A 103 19.75 18.90 16.50
N LEU A 104 20.81 19.51 17.01
CA LEU A 104 21.12 19.50 18.46
C LEU A 104 20.05 20.21 19.31
N THR A 105 19.55 21.36 18.84
CA THR A 105 18.50 22.10 19.57
C THR A 105 17.15 21.39 19.56
N ALA A 106 16.81 20.73 18.44
CA ALA A 106 15.64 19.87 18.34
C ALA A 106 15.76 18.63 19.24
N LEU A 107 16.97 18.05 19.37
CA LEU A 107 17.24 16.88 20.20
C LEU A 107 16.96 17.21 21.64
N ARG A 108 17.56 18.30 22.11
CA ARG A 108 17.41 18.77 23.48
C ARG A 108 15.97 19.12 23.82
N PHE A 109 15.22 19.71 22.89
CA PHE A 109 13.78 19.91 23.07
C PHE A 109 13.06 18.58 23.25
N SER A 110 13.28 17.61 22.37
CA SER A 110 12.67 16.28 22.47
C SER A 110 13.04 15.57 23.77
N LEU A 111 14.31 15.56 24.17
CA LEU A 111 14.75 14.88 25.39
C LEU A 111 14.22 15.55 26.67
N ARG A 112 14.27 16.88 26.76
CA ARG A 112 13.86 17.62 27.96
C ARG A 112 12.34 17.75 28.12
N SER A 113 11.57 17.67 27.04
CA SER A 113 10.10 17.67 27.08
C SER A 113 9.49 16.28 27.36
N HIS A 114 10.31 15.24 27.45
CA HIS A 114 9.88 13.90 27.85
C HIS A 114 9.48 13.88 29.34
N VAL A 115 8.69 12.90 29.77
CA VAL A 115 8.27 12.72 31.18
C VAL A 115 9.44 12.54 32.17
N THR A 116 10.64 12.23 31.70
CA THR A 116 11.87 12.19 32.52
C THR A 116 12.65 13.49 32.53
N GLY A 117 12.30 14.42 31.64
CA GLY A 117 12.97 15.71 31.50
C GLY A 117 12.39 16.77 32.42
N ASP A 118 13.00 17.94 32.37
CA ASP A 118 12.70 19.10 33.21
C ASP A 118 11.95 20.22 32.46
N TYR A 119 11.51 19.95 31.23
CA TYR A 119 10.80 20.88 30.37
C TYR A 119 9.46 20.28 29.91
N ARG A 120 8.78 20.92 28.93
CA ARG A 120 7.43 20.55 28.47
C ARG A 120 7.28 20.74 26.96
N CYS A 121 6.36 19.98 26.37
CA CYS A 121 5.83 20.24 25.04
C CYS A 121 5.16 21.62 24.98
N THR A 122 4.94 22.14 23.78
CA THR A 122 4.35 23.48 23.58
C THR A 122 2.86 23.55 23.95
N ASP A 123 2.20 22.40 24.12
CA ASP A 123 0.84 22.29 24.69
C ASP A 123 0.82 22.25 26.24
N GLY A 124 1.99 22.40 26.88
CA GLY A 124 2.15 22.39 28.33
C GLY A 124 2.25 21.01 28.97
N THR A 125 2.15 19.93 28.18
CA THR A 125 2.28 18.54 28.69
C THR A 125 3.71 18.01 28.56
N GLN A 126 3.98 16.81 29.06
CA GLN A 126 5.21 16.06 28.77
C GLN A 126 4.86 14.82 27.94
N TRP A 127 5.73 14.45 27.00
CA TRP A 127 5.52 13.27 26.15
C TRP A 127 6.23 12.04 26.69
N GLY A 128 5.77 10.86 26.28
CA GLY A 128 6.32 9.56 26.72
C GLY A 128 5.23 8.64 27.26
N HIS A 129 5.58 7.38 27.48
CA HIS A 129 4.75 6.33 28.07
C HIS A 129 3.45 6.09 27.31
N THR A 130 3.57 5.97 25.98
CA THR A 130 2.44 5.66 25.08
C THR A 130 2.80 4.52 24.13
N TRP A 131 1.80 3.87 23.54
CA TRP A 131 2.05 2.80 22.55
C TRP A 131 2.84 3.23 21.31
N ILE A 132 2.93 4.55 21.08
CA ILE A 132 3.50 5.15 19.87
C ILE A 132 4.75 6.00 20.12
N SER A 133 5.14 6.27 21.37
CA SER A 133 6.34 7.07 21.67
C SER A 133 7.60 6.44 21.08
N ALA A 134 7.70 5.12 21.14
CA ALA A 134 8.78 4.36 20.55
C ALA A 134 8.96 4.58 19.04
N LEU A 135 7.88 4.79 18.27
CA LEU A 135 7.98 5.03 16.84
C LEU A 135 8.78 6.30 16.50
N GLY A 136 8.56 7.36 17.26
CA GLY A 136 9.30 8.61 17.09
C GLY A 136 10.78 8.49 17.44
N LEU A 137 11.07 7.75 18.52
CA LEU A 137 12.43 7.41 18.93
C LEU A 137 13.14 6.59 17.85
N GLU A 138 12.56 5.49 17.40
CA GLU A 138 13.14 4.63 16.34
C GLU A 138 13.45 5.44 15.08
N ARG A 139 12.57 6.38 14.70
CA ARG A 139 12.77 7.22 13.50
C ARG A 139 13.88 8.25 13.64
N MET A 140 14.22 8.66 14.87
CA MET A 140 15.27 9.67 15.08
C MET A 140 16.67 9.09 15.34
N MET A 141 16.76 7.84 15.78
CA MET A 141 18.01 7.28 16.31
C MET A 141 19.16 7.28 15.31
N TYR A 142 18.92 7.04 14.01
CA TYR A 142 19.99 7.13 13.01
C TYR A 142 20.66 8.52 13.00
N GLY A 143 19.86 9.58 13.19
CA GLY A 143 20.37 10.95 13.30
C GLY A 143 21.13 11.20 14.60
N VAL A 144 20.71 10.58 15.70
CA VAL A 144 21.42 10.64 16.98
C VAL A 144 22.82 10.04 16.85
N TYR A 145 22.97 8.90 16.17
CA TYR A 145 24.27 8.27 15.92
C TYR A 145 25.19 9.12 15.06
N LEU A 146 24.64 9.84 14.07
CA LEU A 146 25.42 10.78 13.27
C LEU A 146 25.94 11.95 14.12
N LEU A 147 25.16 12.41 15.10
CA LEU A 147 25.52 13.53 15.97
C LEU A 147 26.41 13.17 17.16
N ASP A 148 26.78 11.90 17.35
CA ASP A 148 27.43 11.40 18.57
C ASP A 148 28.66 12.24 18.99
N GLU A 149 29.54 12.60 18.05
CA GLU A 149 30.72 13.45 18.29
C GLU A 149 30.41 14.88 18.75
N HIS A 150 29.14 15.29 18.69
CA HIS A 150 28.66 16.61 19.07
C HIS A 150 27.74 16.61 20.30
N LEU A 151 27.41 15.44 20.84
CA LEU A 151 26.62 15.30 22.05
C LEU A 151 27.48 15.59 23.28
N THR A 152 26.89 16.25 24.27
CA THR A 152 27.52 16.44 25.58
C THR A 152 27.21 15.27 26.51
N ASP A 153 27.93 15.15 27.62
CA ASP A 153 27.60 14.18 28.67
C ASP A 153 26.16 14.33 29.18
N GLU A 154 25.64 15.57 29.21
CA GLU A 154 24.26 15.86 29.56
C GLU A 154 23.28 15.34 28.50
N ASP A 155 23.59 15.53 27.21
CA ASP A 155 22.78 15.00 26.11
C ASP A 155 22.71 13.46 26.17
N HIS A 156 23.85 12.80 26.42
CA HIS A 156 23.91 11.34 26.61
C HIS A 156 23.12 10.86 27.84
N ALA A 157 23.23 11.58 28.97
CA ALA A 157 22.50 11.25 30.19
C ALA A 157 20.98 11.39 29.99
N LEU A 158 20.53 12.46 29.33
CA LEU A 158 19.13 12.66 28.98
C LEU A 158 18.62 11.58 28.02
N LEU A 159 19.38 11.25 26.98
CA LEU A 159 19.04 10.18 26.03
C LEU A 159 18.91 8.82 26.73
N ARG A 160 19.87 8.45 27.58
CA ARG A 160 19.79 7.22 28.39
C ARG A 160 18.55 7.23 29.28
N GLY A 161 18.23 8.36 29.92
CA GLY A 161 17.05 8.51 30.76
C GLY A 161 15.74 8.29 30.00
N VAL A 162 15.62 8.86 28.79
CA VAL A 162 14.45 8.67 27.93
C VAL A 162 14.32 7.21 27.50
N LEU A 163 15.37 6.63 26.93
CA LEU A 163 15.33 5.25 26.38
C LEU A 163 15.03 4.21 27.47
N THR A 164 15.70 4.28 28.61
CA THR A 164 15.48 3.34 29.72
C THR A 164 14.11 3.50 30.37
N SER A 165 13.57 4.73 30.43
CA SER A 165 12.22 4.99 30.93
C SER A 165 11.14 4.42 30.00
N GLU A 166 11.29 4.59 28.69
CA GLU A 166 10.39 4.01 27.70
C GLU A 166 10.48 2.47 27.68
N ALA A 167 11.69 1.92 27.73
CA ALA A 167 11.91 0.46 27.80
C ALA A 167 11.27 -0.15 29.05
N ARG A 168 11.43 0.48 30.22
CA ARG A 168 10.75 0.05 31.45
C ARG A 168 9.23 0.09 31.30
N TRP A 169 8.68 1.20 30.81
CA TRP A 169 7.23 1.32 30.59
C TRP A 169 6.70 0.27 29.61
N LEU A 170 7.42 0.01 28.51
CA LEU A 170 7.05 -1.04 27.55
C LEU A 170 7.09 -2.45 28.15
N ALA A 171 8.03 -2.70 29.07
CA ALA A 171 8.16 -3.97 29.74
C ALA A 171 7.05 -4.25 30.76
N THR A 172 6.54 -3.21 31.44
CA THR A 172 5.63 -3.39 32.60
C THR A 172 4.22 -2.85 32.40
N ASP A 173 4.05 -1.76 31.66
CA ASP A 173 2.83 -0.93 31.66
C ASP A 173 2.25 -0.66 30.27
N HIS A 174 2.81 -1.29 29.23
CA HIS A 174 2.38 -1.11 27.84
C HIS A 174 0.87 -1.26 27.68
N LYS A 175 0.25 -0.28 27.01
CA LYS A 175 -1.17 -0.28 26.67
C LYS A 175 -1.41 0.41 25.33
N ARG A 176 -2.32 -0.15 24.53
CA ARG A 176 -2.82 0.44 23.28
C ARG A 176 -4.33 0.31 23.24
N GLY A 177 -5.03 1.43 23.03
CA GLY A 177 -6.49 1.48 23.11
C GLY A 177 -6.99 0.94 24.46
N GLY A 178 -7.95 0.01 24.42
CA GLY A 178 -8.48 -0.66 25.60
C GLY A 178 -7.67 -1.88 26.09
N HIS A 179 -6.53 -2.19 25.47
CA HIS A 179 -5.77 -3.41 25.73
C HIS A 179 -4.46 -3.13 26.48
N ARG A 180 -4.15 -3.96 27.48
CA ARG A 180 -2.88 -3.96 28.22
C ARG A 180 -1.99 -5.10 27.72
N GLY A 181 -0.68 -4.86 27.73
CA GLY A 181 0.31 -5.81 27.24
C GLY A 181 0.28 -6.01 25.73
N ILE A 182 1.13 -6.92 25.26
CA ILE A 182 1.22 -7.29 23.85
C ILE A 182 -0.07 -8.00 23.43
N HIS A 183 -0.60 -7.66 22.27
CA HIS A 183 -1.77 -8.29 21.68
C HIS A 183 -1.59 -8.45 20.18
N ALA A 184 -2.29 -9.45 19.64
CA ALA A 184 -2.31 -9.74 18.22
C ALA A 184 -3.64 -10.41 17.88
N ASP A 185 -4.29 -9.95 16.81
CA ASP A 185 -5.45 -10.57 16.20
C ASP A 185 -5.48 -10.20 14.72
N ARG A 186 -5.93 -11.12 13.88
CA ARG A 186 -5.89 -10.97 12.42
C ARG A 186 -6.89 -9.92 11.96
N TRP A 187 -7.93 -9.64 12.77
CA TRP A 187 -9.01 -8.74 12.44
C TRP A 187 -8.90 -7.42 13.19
N ALA A 188 -8.86 -6.30 12.46
CA ALA A 188 -8.76 -4.96 13.02
C ALA A 188 -9.93 -4.60 13.94
N HIS A 189 -11.14 -5.08 13.63
CA HIS A 189 -12.34 -4.74 14.40
C HIS A 189 -12.30 -5.24 15.86
N THR A 190 -11.41 -6.18 16.18
CA THR A 190 -11.19 -6.65 17.56
C THR A 190 -10.46 -5.62 18.43
N GLY A 191 -9.84 -4.62 17.81
CA GLY A 191 -8.95 -3.66 18.48
C GLY A 191 -7.56 -4.22 18.80
N LYS A 192 -7.27 -5.48 18.45
CA LYS A 192 -6.04 -6.18 18.81
C LYS A 192 -5.06 -6.42 17.64
N ASN A 193 -5.41 -6.01 16.42
CA ASN A 193 -4.46 -6.01 15.30
C ASN A 193 -3.42 -4.89 15.48
N ALA A 194 -2.18 -5.27 15.80
CA ALA A 194 -1.13 -4.34 16.18
C ALA A 194 0.28 -4.69 15.65
N PRO A 195 0.44 -5.19 14.40
CA PRO A 195 1.72 -5.72 13.93
C PRO A 195 2.84 -4.68 13.95
N GLU A 196 2.57 -3.50 13.39
CA GLU A 196 3.54 -2.42 13.30
C GLU A 196 3.97 -1.93 14.68
N SER A 197 3.01 -1.87 15.61
CA SER A 197 3.26 -1.42 16.97
C SER A 197 4.02 -2.43 17.79
N ASN A 198 3.75 -3.71 17.58
CA ASN A 198 4.54 -4.74 18.20
C ASN A 198 5.99 -4.64 17.72
N LEU A 199 6.20 -4.37 16.44
CA LEU A 199 7.54 -4.29 15.87
C LEU A 199 8.36 -3.11 16.41
N TRP A 200 7.87 -1.86 16.35
CA TRP A 200 8.67 -0.72 16.82
C TRP A 200 8.88 -0.71 18.34
N ASN A 201 7.94 -1.25 19.11
CA ASN A 201 8.10 -1.38 20.57
C ASN A 201 9.14 -2.46 20.91
N GLY A 202 9.10 -3.59 20.21
CA GLY A 202 10.13 -4.63 20.33
C GLY A 202 11.51 -4.12 19.90
N ALA A 203 11.56 -3.29 18.86
CA ALA A 203 12.80 -2.70 18.38
C ALA A 203 13.44 -1.75 19.40
N LEU A 204 12.65 -0.86 20.00
CA LEU A 204 13.13 0.05 21.04
C LEU A 204 13.64 -0.72 22.28
N LEU A 205 12.92 -1.76 22.71
CA LEU A 205 13.34 -2.60 23.84
C LEU A 205 14.69 -3.25 23.58
N TRP A 206 14.87 -3.86 22.41
CA TRP A 206 16.14 -4.49 22.04
C TRP A 206 17.27 -3.47 21.99
N ARG A 207 17.07 -2.37 21.25
CA ARG A 207 18.03 -1.28 21.12
C ARG A 207 18.50 -0.77 22.48
N THR A 208 17.56 -0.49 23.37
CA THR A 208 17.87 0.04 24.70
C THR A 208 18.65 -0.96 25.54
N ALA A 209 18.28 -2.23 25.50
CA ALA A 209 18.98 -3.30 26.24
C ALA A 209 20.42 -3.51 25.74
N GLU A 210 20.65 -3.39 24.44
CA GLU A 210 22.00 -3.53 23.86
C GLU A 210 22.86 -2.28 24.12
N MET A 211 22.30 -1.08 24.00
CA MET A 211 23.02 0.17 24.28
C MET A 211 23.39 0.32 25.76
N TYR A 212 22.55 -0.17 26.68
CA TYR A 212 22.74 -0.04 28.13
C TYR A 212 22.67 -1.41 28.82
N SER A 213 23.55 -2.32 28.39
CA SER A 213 23.64 -3.69 28.93
C SER A 213 24.00 -3.76 30.42
N ASP A 214 24.44 -2.65 31.01
CA ASP A 214 24.72 -2.47 32.44
C ASP A 214 23.46 -2.21 33.28
N GLU A 215 22.31 -1.91 32.66
CA GLU A 215 21.04 -1.78 33.36
C GLU A 215 20.58 -3.12 33.95
N ALA A 216 20.11 -3.11 35.19
CA ALA A 216 19.66 -4.32 35.88
C ALA A 216 18.47 -5.02 35.18
N ASP A 217 17.67 -4.26 34.43
CA ASP A 217 16.49 -4.74 33.70
C ASP A 217 16.82 -5.16 32.24
N ALA A 218 18.07 -5.05 31.76
CA ALA A 218 18.41 -5.25 30.36
C ALA A 218 18.01 -6.62 29.81
N ASP A 219 18.22 -7.70 30.58
CA ASP A 219 17.81 -9.06 30.17
C ASP A 219 16.28 -9.20 30.10
N ALA A 220 15.55 -8.55 30.99
CA ALA A 220 14.09 -8.54 30.95
C ALA A 220 13.58 -7.78 29.72
N TRP A 221 14.25 -6.69 29.34
CA TRP A 221 13.94 -5.96 28.11
C TRP A 221 14.23 -6.79 26.86
N ARG A 222 15.32 -7.57 26.82
CA ARG A 222 15.59 -8.52 25.72
C ARG A 222 14.49 -9.58 25.60
N GLU A 223 14.11 -10.22 26.69
CA GLU A 223 13.04 -11.23 26.68
C GLU A 223 11.72 -10.62 26.18
N GLN A 224 11.39 -9.40 26.63
CA GLN A 224 10.20 -8.71 26.18
C GLN A 224 10.28 -8.27 24.71
N ALA A 225 11.45 -7.85 24.23
CA ALA A 225 11.69 -7.54 22.83
C ALA A 225 11.38 -8.75 21.94
N HIS A 226 11.84 -9.96 22.32
CA HIS A 226 11.50 -11.18 21.59
C HIS A 226 10.00 -11.43 21.52
N ARG A 227 9.25 -11.25 22.63
CA ARG A 227 7.79 -11.39 22.62
C ARG A 227 7.11 -10.42 21.66
N PHE A 228 7.53 -9.16 21.65
CA PHE A 228 6.99 -8.15 20.74
C PHE A 228 7.31 -8.49 19.28
N LEU A 229 8.57 -8.77 18.97
CA LEU A 229 9.04 -9.00 17.60
C LEU A 229 8.44 -10.29 16.98
N LEU A 230 8.38 -11.39 17.73
CA LEU A 230 7.77 -12.64 17.26
C LEU A 230 6.26 -12.51 17.02
N ASN A 231 5.60 -11.55 17.67
CA ASN A 231 4.17 -11.25 17.48
C ASN A 231 3.92 -10.04 16.58
N ALA A 232 4.93 -9.53 15.86
CA ALA A 232 4.73 -8.47 14.88
C ALA A 232 4.16 -9.04 13.58
N VAL A 233 4.92 -9.91 12.90
CA VAL A 233 4.50 -10.59 11.66
C VAL A 233 4.09 -12.04 11.95
N SER A 234 3.21 -12.22 12.94
CA SER A 234 2.73 -13.54 13.35
C SER A 234 1.55 -14.02 12.52
N VAL A 235 1.52 -15.32 12.26
CA VAL A 235 0.49 -16.02 11.47
C VAL A 235 -0.17 -17.14 12.27
N PRO A 236 -1.35 -17.66 11.87
CA PRO A 236 -2.04 -18.70 12.64
C PRO A 236 -1.23 -19.99 12.85
N ALA A 237 -0.31 -20.30 11.94
CA ALA A 237 0.56 -21.48 12.05
C ALA A 237 1.55 -21.41 13.21
N ASP A 238 1.93 -20.21 13.67
CA ASP A 238 2.85 -20.02 14.79
C ASP A 238 2.33 -20.64 16.10
N ALA A 239 1.00 -20.74 16.26
CA ALA A 239 0.37 -21.36 17.41
C ALA A 239 0.72 -22.85 17.59
N GLN A 240 1.29 -23.49 16.56
CA GLN A 240 1.70 -24.90 16.56
C GLN A 240 3.17 -25.08 16.15
N ASP A 241 3.95 -23.99 16.08
CA ASP A 241 5.34 -24.06 15.64
C ASP A 241 6.29 -24.50 16.78
N GLU A 242 6.92 -25.66 16.59
CA GLU A 242 7.84 -26.29 17.55
C GLU A 242 9.31 -25.90 17.33
N ARG A 243 9.63 -25.05 16.34
CA ARG A 243 10.99 -24.53 16.16
C ARG A 243 11.40 -23.78 17.43
N LEU A 244 12.57 -24.11 17.96
CA LEU A 244 13.08 -23.50 19.17
C LEU A 244 13.66 -22.11 18.87
N PHE A 245 13.22 -21.13 19.66
CA PHE A 245 13.73 -19.77 19.69
C PHE A 245 14.07 -19.40 21.13
N GLU A 246 15.33 -19.04 21.40
CA GLU A 246 15.83 -18.77 22.76
C GLU A 246 15.43 -19.87 23.77
N GLY A 247 15.55 -21.13 23.35
CA GLY A 247 15.28 -22.30 24.19
C GLY A 247 13.80 -22.68 24.40
N LYS A 248 12.84 -21.91 23.85
CA LYS A 248 11.40 -22.21 23.91
C LYS A 248 10.83 -22.34 22.49
N PRO A 249 9.85 -23.23 22.24
CA PRO A 249 9.21 -23.32 20.93
C PRO A 249 8.43 -22.03 20.61
N ILE A 250 8.32 -21.67 19.32
CA ILE A 250 7.59 -20.46 18.87
C ILE A 250 6.16 -20.41 19.42
N ARG A 251 5.46 -21.55 19.50
CA ARG A 251 4.10 -21.61 20.09
C ARG A 251 4.01 -21.12 21.54
N GLU A 252 5.09 -21.15 22.31
CA GLU A 252 5.14 -20.60 23.67
C GLU A 252 5.35 -19.08 23.70
N TRP A 253 5.89 -18.50 22.61
CA TRP A 253 6.00 -17.06 22.41
C TRP A 253 4.75 -16.46 21.76
N HIS A 254 3.96 -17.28 21.06
CA HIS A 254 2.81 -16.84 20.26
C HIS A 254 1.64 -16.35 21.12
N ILE A 255 1.23 -15.11 20.90
CA ILE A 255 0.09 -14.45 21.57
C ILE A 255 -1.15 -14.50 20.67
N GLY A 256 -0.95 -14.33 19.38
CA GLY A 256 -1.99 -14.33 18.36
C GLY A 256 -1.40 -13.99 17.00
N ALA A 257 -2.18 -14.17 15.95
CA ALA A 257 -1.77 -13.86 14.59
C ALA A 257 -2.19 -12.43 14.23
N ASN A 258 -1.26 -11.55 13.87
CA ASN A 258 -1.61 -10.24 13.29
C ASN A 258 -1.87 -10.31 11.78
N PHE A 259 -1.35 -11.35 11.12
CA PHE A 259 -1.52 -11.58 9.70
C PHE A 259 -2.37 -12.83 9.46
N PHE A 260 -3.01 -12.87 8.30
CA PHE A 260 -3.67 -14.08 7.79
C PHE A 260 -2.64 -15.08 7.27
N PRO A 261 -3.02 -16.35 6.98
CA PRO A 261 -2.07 -17.38 6.53
C PRO A 261 -1.20 -16.99 5.33
N ASN A 262 -1.73 -16.19 4.39
CA ASN A 262 -1.01 -15.74 3.20
C ASN A 262 -0.55 -14.26 3.31
N TYR A 263 -0.37 -13.77 4.55
CA TYR A 263 0.15 -12.43 4.86
C TYR A 263 -0.73 -11.26 4.40
N ALA A 264 -2.03 -11.48 4.20
CA ALA A 264 -2.95 -10.35 4.21
C ALA A 264 -2.92 -9.67 5.58
N LEU A 265 -3.14 -8.36 5.59
CA LEU A 265 -3.18 -7.56 6.80
C LEU A 265 -4.48 -6.75 6.85
N ASP A 266 -5.43 -7.17 7.70
CA ASP A 266 -6.59 -6.34 8.04
C ASP A 266 -6.19 -5.34 9.12
N HIS A 267 -5.78 -4.14 8.70
CA HIS A 267 -5.37 -3.07 9.60
C HIS A 267 -6.14 -1.80 9.27
N HIS A 268 -6.73 -1.19 10.29
CA HIS A 268 -7.74 -0.13 10.14
C HIS A 268 -9.03 -0.58 9.41
N GLY A 269 -9.32 -1.89 9.40
CA GLY A 269 -10.57 -2.47 8.88
C GLY A 269 -10.57 -2.73 7.37
N TYR A 270 -9.40 -2.79 6.74
CA TYR A 270 -9.24 -3.16 5.34
C TYR A 270 -7.86 -3.80 5.08
N LEU A 271 -7.69 -4.40 3.89
CA LEU A 271 -6.40 -4.91 3.42
C LEU A 271 -5.37 -3.78 3.26
N ASN A 272 -4.45 -3.67 4.21
CA ASN A 272 -3.60 -2.51 4.34
C ASN A 272 -2.15 -2.79 3.92
N VAL A 273 -1.89 -2.65 2.61
CA VAL A 273 -0.54 -2.78 2.04
C VAL A 273 0.44 -1.79 2.66
N GLY A 274 -0.01 -0.56 2.95
CA GLY A 274 0.86 0.47 3.52
C GLY A 274 1.44 0.06 4.87
N TYR A 275 0.68 -0.62 5.73
CA TYR A 275 1.17 -1.04 7.04
C TYR A 275 2.02 -2.32 7.01
N MET A 276 1.96 -3.10 5.92
CA MET A 276 2.98 -4.12 5.64
C MET A 276 4.36 -3.47 5.45
N VAL A 277 4.41 -2.33 4.74
CA VAL A 277 5.63 -1.52 4.58
C VAL A 277 6.12 -1.02 5.94
N ILE A 278 5.22 -0.49 6.79
CA ILE A 278 5.62 0.05 8.10
C ILE A 278 6.25 -1.01 9.01
N CYS A 279 5.81 -2.27 8.92
CA CYS A 279 6.49 -3.37 9.59
C CYS A 279 7.92 -3.48 9.05
N LEU A 280 8.11 -3.72 7.76
CA LEU A 280 9.46 -3.87 7.21
C LEU A 280 10.36 -2.64 7.41
N SER A 281 9.80 -1.43 7.43
CA SER A 281 10.59 -0.19 7.60
C SER A 281 11.17 -0.08 9.00
N ASN A 282 10.41 -0.46 10.03
CA ASN A 282 10.92 -0.45 11.41
C ASN A 282 11.94 -1.59 11.64
N ALA A 283 11.79 -2.71 10.93
CA ALA A 283 12.84 -3.74 10.92
C ALA A 283 14.13 -3.26 10.25
N ALA A 284 14.00 -2.52 9.13
CA ALA A 284 15.13 -1.89 8.46
C ALA A 284 15.85 -0.92 9.41
N MET A 285 15.11 -0.08 10.13
CA MET A 285 15.68 0.87 11.11
C MET A 285 16.55 0.14 12.13
N LEU A 286 16.02 -0.86 12.85
CA LEU A 286 16.80 -1.59 13.82
C LEU A 286 17.99 -2.34 13.20
N HIS A 287 17.82 -2.95 12.03
CA HIS A 287 18.88 -3.69 11.35
C HIS A 287 20.10 -2.80 11.06
N PHE A 288 19.90 -1.66 10.41
CA PHE A 288 20.98 -0.76 10.04
C PHE A 288 21.60 -0.07 11.26
N ASP A 289 20.78 0.26 12.25
CA ASP A 289 21.24 0.92 13.46
C ASP A 289 22.11 0.00 14.32
N MET A 290 21.73 -1.28 14.49
CA MET A 290 22.58 -2.25 15.21
C MET A 290 23.93 -2.42 14.51
N GLN A 291 23.94 -2.51 13.17
CA GLN A 291 25.19 -2.53 12.42
C GLN A 291 26.03 -1.27 12.61
N THR A 292 25.41 -0.08 12.66
CA THR A 292 26.10 1.19 12.89
C THR A 292 26.79 1.19 14.26
N LEU A 293 26.15 0.61 15.28
CA LEU A 293 26.70 0.48 16.62
C LEU A 293 27.68 -0.70 16.78
N GLY A 294 27.87 -1.54 15.76
CA GLY A 294 28.64 -2.78 15.87
C GLY A 294 27.97 -3.84 16.76
N LEU A 295 26.65 -3.75 16.94
CA LEU A 295 25.82 -4.64 17.75
C LEU A 295 25.04 -5.61 16.86
N ALA A 296 24.56 -6.71 17.45
CA ALA A 296 23.74 -7.69 16.74
C ALA A 296 22.25 -7.33 16.85
N ALA A 297 21.55 -7.34 15.72
CA ALA A 297 20.09 -7.38 15.73
C ALA A 297 19.59 -8.76 16.20
N PRO A 298 18.43 -8.85 16.88
CA PRO A 298 17.94 -10.12 17.40
C PRO A 298 17.38 -10.97 16.26
N ALA A 299 17.57 -12.28 16.33
CA ALA A 299 17.00 -13.19 15.33
C ALA A 299 15.45 -13.09 15.25
N SER A 300 14.77 -12.74 16.35
CA SER A 300 13.31 -12.51 16.37
C SER A 300 12.87 -11.34 15.52
N LEU A 301 13.75 -10.37 15.24
CA LEU A 301 13.45 -9.26 14.33
C LEU A 301 13.02 -9.77 12.97
N TYR A 302 13.63 -10.87 12.53
CA TYR A 302 13.49 -11.38 11.17
C TYR A 302 12.39 -12.44 11.01
N HIS A 303 11.65 -12.76 12.08
CA HIS A 303 10.55 -13.73 12.06
C HIS A 303 9.51 -13.31 11.01
N HIS A 304 9.31 -14.17 10.01
CA HIS A 304 8.41 -13.96 8.85
C HIS A 304 8.61 -12.71 7.99
N LEU A 305 9.65 -11.90 8.20
CA LEU A 305 9.86 -10.71 7.38
C LEU A 305 10.16 -11.03 5.91
N GLY A 306 10.88 -12.13 5.66
CA GLY A 306 11.14 -12.60 4.30
C GLY A 306 9.86 -13.01 3.57
N ASP A 307 8.98 -13.73 4.26
CA ASP A 307 7.69 -14.15 3.72
C ASP A 307 6.79 -12.93 3.42
N LEU A 308 6.75 -11.97 4.36
CA LEU A 308 6.04 -10.71 4.17
C LEU A 308 6.58 -9.92 2.97
N TRP A 309 7.91 -9.87 2.79
CA TRP A 309 8.53 -9.21 1.65
C TRP A 309 8.13 -9.86 0.32
N GLN A 310 8.09 -11.21 0.24
CA GLN A 310 7.68 -11.92 -0.97
C GLN A 310 6.24 -11.60 -1.39
N VAL A 311 5.35 -11.33 -0.43
CA VAL A 311 3.99 -10.86 -0.73
C VAL A 311 3.99 -9.38 -1.08
N LEU A 312 4.61 -8.53 -0.25
CA LEU A 312 4.60 -7.07 -0.45
C LEU A 312 5.17 -6.66 -1.81
N ARG A 313 6.28 -7.27 -2.27
CA ARG A 313 6.88 -6.91 -3.56
C ARG A 313 5.94 -7.13 -4.75
N ARG A 314 4.95 -8.01 -4.64
CA ARG A 314 3.89 -8.20 -5.64
C ARG A 314 2.91 -7.03 -5.71
N PHE A 315 2.91 -6.17 -4.69
CA PHE A 315 2.08 -4.97 -4.57
C PHE A 315 2.89 -3.67 -4.77
N ILE A 316 3.98 -3.73 -5.54
CA ILE A 316 4.76 -2.57 -5.97
C ILE A 316 4.76 -2.56 -7.50
N PHE A 317 4.37 -1.46 -8.12
CA PHE A 317 4.51 -1.25 -9.57
C PHE A 317 5.99 -1.12 -9.97
N ALA A 318 6.34 -1.39 -11.23
CA ALA A 318 7.73 -1.29 -11.68
C ALA A 318 8.32 0.13 -11.56
N ASP A 319 7.46 1.16 -11.47
CA ASP A 319 7.80 2.56 -11.20
C ASP A 319 8.05 2.87 -9.71
N GLY A 320 8.05 1.86 -8.84
CA GLY A 320 8.29 2.02 -7.39
C GLY A 320 7.07 2.45 -6.58
N ARG A 321 5.91 2.68 -7.19
CA ARG A 321 4.68 3.05 -6.47
C ARG A 321 4.00 1.84 -5.84
N LEU A 322 3.37 2.03 -4.68
CA LEU A 322 2.57 0.96 -4.04
C LEU A 322 1.26 0.72 -4.81
N ALA A 323 1.04 -0.52 -5.23
CA ALA A 323 -0.25 -1.03 -5.67
C ALA A 323 -1.12 -1.36 -4.43
N ARG A 324 -1.83 -0.37 -3.90
CA ARG A 324 -2.65 -0.53 -2.69
C ARG A 324 -3.97 -1.23 -3.01
N ILE A 325 -3.89 -2.54 -3.28
CA ILE A 325 -5.01 -3.39 -3.72
C ILE A 325 -6.22 -3.40 -2.78
N GLY A 326 -6.04 -3.05 -1.51
CA GLY A 326 -7.12 -2.87 -0.53
C GLY A 326 -7.50 -1.42 -0.25
N GLY A 327 -6.92 -0.44 -0.94
CA GLY A 327 -7.20 0.98 -0.78
C GLY A 327 -6.23 1.72 0.14
N ASP A 328 -6.52 3.00 0.36
CA ASP A 328 -5.69 3.88 1.18
C ASP A 328 -6.52 4.94 1.91
N THR A 329 -6.33 4.98 3.23
CA THR A 329 -6.97 5.96 4.12
C THR A 329 -6.11 7.19 4.39
N ARG A 330 -4.90 7.25 3.83
CA ARG A 330 -3.95 8.33 4.01
C ARG A 330 -3.89 9.21 2.77
N ILE A 331 -3.12 10.29 2.91
CA ILE A 331 -2.79 11.17 1.79
C ILE A 331 -2.01 10.38 0.76
N ARG A 332 -2.40 10.55 -0.51
CA ARG A 332 -1.81 9.84 -1.62
C ARG A 332 -0.33 10.18 -1.76
N TYR A 333 0.45 9.15 -2.06
CA TYR A 333 1.91 9.23 -2.32
C TYR A 333 2.74 9.76 -1.15
N ALA A 334 2.22 9.67 0.07
CA ALA A 334 2.93 10.06 1.28
C ALA A 334 2.99 8.91 2.30
N TYR A 335 3.68 9.15 3.40
CA TYR A 335 3.78 8.29 4.58
C TYR A 335 4.23 6.87 4.22
N CYS A 336 3.31 5.89 4.13
CA CYS A 336 3.69 4.50 3.82
C CYS A 336 4.41 4.36 2.47
N GLN A 337 4.16 5.25 1.50
CA GLN A 337 4.92 5.28 0.25
C GLN A 337 6.38 5.71 0.50
N ASP A 338 6.60 6.74 1.31
CA ASP A 338 7.93 7.26 1.64
C ASP A 338 8.73 6.20 2.43
N TYR A 339 8.12 5.53 3.40
CA TYR A 339 8.78 4.50 4.22
C TYR A 339 9.11 3.21 3.45
N LEU A 340 8.71 3.06 2.19
CA LEU A 340 9.20 1.98 1.33
C LEU A 340 10.69 2.17 0.97
N LEU A 341 11.22 3.41 0.93
CA LEU A 341 12.65 3.66 0.66
C LEU A 341 13.62 2.86 1.55
N PRO A 342 13.55 2.94 2.89
CA PRO A 342 14.43 2.14 3.76
C PRO A 342 14.18 0.63 3.63
N VAL A 343 12.95 0.20 3.33
CA VAL A 343 12.62 -1.21 3.09
C VAL A 343 13.34 -1.74 1.86
N LEU A 344 13.45 -0.95 0.79
CA LEU A 344 14.12 -1.38 -0.43
C LEU A 344 15.62 -1.58 -0.24
N LEU A 345 16.28 -0.72 0.53
CA LEU A 345 17.67 -0.91 0.91
C LEU A 345 17.85 -2.16 1.79
N PHE A 346 16.96 -2.35 2.78
CA PHE A 346 16.96 -3.53 3.62
C PHE A 346 16.73 -4.83 2.82
N ALA A 347 15.79 -4.83 1.88
CA ALA A 347 15.50 -5.98 1.04
C ALA A 347 16.67 -6.34 0.12
N ALA A 348 17.36 -5.33 -0.44
CA ALA A 348 18.53 -5.55 -1.26
C ALA A 348 19.65 -6.27 -0.49
N VAL A 349 19.89 -5.89 0.76
CA VAL A 349 21.06 -6.35 1.52
C VAL A 349 20.78 -7.58 2.38
N TYR A 350 19.60 -7.63 2.99
CA TYR A 350 19.24 -8.70 3.92
C TYR A 350 18.56 -9.87 3.19
N PHE A 351 17.65 -9.60 2.26
CA PHE A 351 17.00 -10.65 1.46
C PHE A 351 17.75 -10.97 0.16
N GLY A 352 18.74 -10.18 -0.22
CA GLY A 352 19.47 -10.34 -1.48
C GLY A 352 18.64 -9.99 -2.72
N ASP A 353 17.61 -9.14 -2.58
CA ASP A 353 16.70 -8.81 -3.66
C ASP A 353 17.29 -7.77 -4.62
N GLY A 354 17.86 -8.24 -5.73
CA GLY A 354 18.49 -7.39 -6.74
C GLY A 354 17.54 -6.40 -7.44
N HIS A 355 16.22 -6.60 -7.36
CA HIS A 355 15.23 -5.68 -7.94
C HIS A 355 14.92 -4.50 -7.02
N ALA A 356 15.17 -4.60 -5.72
CA ALA A 356 14.84 -3.55 -4.77
C ALA A 356 15.60 -2.24 -5.06
N LEU A 357 16.81 -2.33 -5.63
CA LEU A 357 17.59 -1.15 -6.03
C LEU A 357 16.99 -0.41 -7.23
N HIS A 358 16.35 -1.13 -8.16
CA HIS A 358 15.60 -0.50 -9.24
C HIS A 358 14.41 0.27 -8.68
N LEU A 359 13.61 -0.37 -7.84
CA LEU A 359 12.46 0.28 -7.19
C LEU A 359 12.89 1.48 -6.34
N PHE A 360 14.07 1.43 -5.72
CA PHE A 360 14.61 2.56 -4.94
C PHE A 360 14.87 3.77 -5.84
N ALA A 361 15.52 3.55 -6.98
CA ALA A 361 15.79 4.61 -7.96
C ALA A 361 14.48 5.21 -8.51
N GLN A 362 13.48 4.37 -8.81
CA GLN A 362 12.18 4.84 -9.30
C GLN A 362 11.43 5.65 -8.24
N GLN A 363 11.44 5.21 -6.98
CA GLN A 363 10.92 5.99 -5.86
C GLN A 363 11.59 7.36 -5.74
N CYS A 364 12.92 7.43 -5.80
CA CYS A 364 13.63 8.72 -5.79
C CYS A 364 13.19 9.63 -6.95
N ALA A 365 12.97 9.08 -8.14
CA ALA A 365 12.49 9.85 -9.29
C ALA A 365 11.07 10.41 -9.08
N LEU A 366 10.15 9.62 -8.51
CA LEU A 366 8.80 10.08 -8.16
C LEU A 366 8.84 11.23 -7.13
N LEU A 367 9.67 11.09 -6.09
CA LEU A 367 9.85 12.13 -5.08
C LEU A 367 10.45 13.42 -5.67
N GLN A 368 11.40 13.29 -6.60
CA GLN A 368 11.99 14.43 -7.30
C GLN A 368 10.96 15.16 -8.15
N GLN A 369 10.17 14.43 -8.94
CA GLN A 369 9.12 15.01 -9.77
C GLN A 369 8.10 15.82 -8.95
N GLU A 370 7.73 15.32 -7.76
CA GLU A 370 6.81 16.02 -6.87
C GLU A 370 7.41 17.31 -6.28
N ALA A 371 8.67 17.24 -5.82
CA ALA A 371 9.37 18.42 -5.31
C ALA A 371 9.61 19.48 -6.39
N ASP A 372 9.92 19.06 -7.62
CA ASP A 372 10.08 19.96 -8.77
C ASP A 372 8.76 20.65 -9.12
N TYR A 373 7.64 19.93 -9.04
CA TYR A 373 6.30 20.50 -9.24
C TYR A 373 5.95 21.55 -8.16
N ALA A 374 6.26 21.26 -6.89
CA ALA A 374 6.10 22.21 -5.79
C ALA A 374 6.89 23.50 -6.09
N GLY A 375 8.19 23.38 -6.39
CA GLY A 375 9.04 24.45 -6.88
C GLY A 375 9.39 25.55 -5.87
N ASP A 376 8.93 25.42 -4.63
CA ASP A 376 9.17 26.34 -3.50
C ASP A 376 10.14 25.76 -2.45
N GLY A 377 10.70 24.58 -2.74
CA GLY A 377 11.58 23.84 -1.83
C GLY A 377 10.84 22.86 -0.92
N SER A 378 9.52 22.96 -0.75
CA SER A 378 8.74 21.94 -0.05
C SER A 378 8.70 20.63 -0.84
N PHE A 379 8.32 19.53 -0.19
CA PHE A 379 8.15 18.27 -0.91
C PHE A 379 6.78 18.13 -1.58
N PHE A 380 5.74 18.65 -0.94
CA PHE A 380 4.35 18.48 -1.40
C PHE A 380 3.76 19.77 -1.97
N GLY A 381 4.13 20.92 -1.39
CA GLY A 381 3.79 22.27 -1.84
C GLY A 381 2.38 22.43 -2.37
N LYS A 382 2.29 22.83 -3.64
CA LYS A 382 1.03 23.12 -4.35
C LYS A 382 -0.04 22.03 -4.19
N ARG A 383 0.35 20.75 -4.24
CA ARG A 383 -0.62 19.64 -4.17
C ARG A 383 -1.31 19.56 -2.82
N LEU A 384 -0.62 19.94 -1.74
CA LEU A 384 -1.14 19.88 -0.38
C LEU A 384 -1.28 21.28 0.26
N ALA A 385 -1.41 22.33 -0.55
CA ALA A 385 -1.53 23.72 -0.07
C ALA A 385 -2.71 23.89 0.90
N ASP A 386 -3.88 23.35 0.54
CA ASP A 386 -5.08 23.40 1.40
C ASP A 386 -4.86 22.69 2.74
N LEU A 387 -4.07 21.61 2.76
CA LEU A 387 -3.71 20.92 4.00
C LEU A 387 -2.74 21.75 4.85
N ALA A 388 -1.79 22.43 4.23
CA ALA A 388 -0.86 23.32 4.92
C ALA A 388 -1.60 24.43 5.67
N GLU A 389 -2.68 24.97 5.08
CA GLU A 389 -3.54 25.98 5.70
C GLU A 389 -4.51 25.39 6.74
N SER A 390 -5.28 24.36 6.35
CA SER A 390 -6.35 23.81 7.19
C SER A 390 -5.85 22.93 8.34
N ASN A 391 -4.68 22.30 8.18
CA ASN A 391 -4.10 21.38 9.16
C ASN A 391 -2.56 21.38 9.11
N PRO A 392 -1.92 22.49 9.52
CA PRO A 392 -0.45 22.60 9.54
C PRO A 392 0.22 21.53 10.43
N TYR A 393 -0.50 21.00 11.42
CA TYR A 393 -0.05 19.89 12.26
C TYR A 393 0.19 18.61 11.44
N TYR A 394 -0.73 18.28 10.53
CA TYR A 394 -0.57 17.11 9.67
C TYR A 394 0.37 17.38 8.48
N TYR A 395 0.31 18.57 7.89
CA TYR A 395 1.20 18.95 6.79
C TYR A 395 2.68 18.84 7.20
N THR A 396 3.09 19.49 8.29
CA THR A 396 4.48 19.43 8.79
C THR A 396 4.90 18.01 9.19
N ARG A 397 3.95 17.18 9.62
CA ARG A 397 4.22 15.75 9.84
C ARG A 397 4.59 15.05 8.53
N LEU A 398 3.89 15.30 7.42
CA LEU A 398 4.20 14.67 6.13
C LEU A 398 5.54 15.15 5.58
N GLU A 399 5.79 16.46 5.61
CA GLU A 399 7.07 17.06 5.19
C GLU A 399 8.25 16.43 5.95
N SER A 400 8.13 16.31 7.29
CA SER A 400 9.15 15.65 8.11
C SER A 400 9.22 14.12 7.93
N ASP A 401 8.12 13.43 7.61
CA ASP A 401 8.15 12.00 7.27
C ASP A 401 9.04 11.76 6.05
N ARG A 402 8.86 12.55 4.99
CA ARG A 402 9.69 12.45 3.78
C ARG A 402 11.14 12.87 4.03
N ALA A 403 11.36 13.99 4.73
CA ALA A 403 12.71 14.43 5.12
C ALA A 403 13.47 13.33 5.87
N CYS A 404 12.80 12.70 6.84
CA CYS A 404 13.38 11.67 7.68
C CYS A 404 13.79 10.43 6.88
N VAL A 405 12.96 9.94 5.96
CA VAL A 405 13.30 8.76 5.16
C VAL A 405 14.38 9.04 4.12
N LEU A 406 14.47 10.26 3.59
CA LEU A 406 15.56 10.66 2.70
C LEU A 406 16.91 10.67 3.45
N GLY A 407 16.91 11.18 4.69
CA GLY A 407 18.06 11.12 5.58
C GLY A 407 18.45 9.67 5.96
N MET A 408 17.47 8.82 6.26
CA MET A 408 17.70 7.37 6.49
C MET A 408 18.33 6.70 5.27
N ALA A 409 17.75 6.93 4.09
CA ALA A 409 18.25 6.36 2.85
C ALA A 409 19.70 6.79 2.60
N ALA A 410 20.04 8.06 2.79
CA ALA A 410 21.41 8.54 2.67
C ALA A 410 22.36 7.89 3.69
N ALA A 411 21.95 7.78 4.96
CA ALA A 411 22.75 7.14 5.99
C ALA A 411 23.02 5.65 5.67
N TYR A 412 21.99 4.92 5.28
CA TYR A 412 22.10 3.49 4.95
C TYR A 412 22.91 3.26 3.67
N VAL A 413 22.77 4.12 2.65
CA VAL A 413 23.63 4.03 1.45
C VAL A 413 25.09 4.29 1.78
N VAL A 414 25.42 5.29 2.61
CA VAL A 414 26.80 5.56 3.04
C VAL A 414 27.36 4.37 3.81
N GLN A 415 26.58 3.81 4.74
CA GLN A 415 26.94 2.60 5.48
C GLN A 415 27.23 1.45 4.51
N LEU A 416 26.38 1.24 3.50
CA LEU A 416 26.52 0.19 2.48
C LEU A 416 27.64 0.43 1.48
N GLN A 417 28.02 1.67 1.16
CA GLN A 417 29.20 1.94 0.33
C GLN A 417 30.49 1.48 1.01
N GLY A 418 30.53 1.44 2.34
CA GLY A 418 31.56 0.74 3.10
C GLY A 418 31.60 -0.78 2.85
N TYR A 419 30.46 -1.38 2.45
CA TYR A 419 30.31 -2.80 2.11
C TYR A 419 30.38 -3.10 0.59
N LEU A 420 30.07 -2.13 -0.28
CA LEU A 420 29.93 -2.28 -1.74
C LEU A 420 31.01 -1.58 -2.58
N GLY A 421 31.94 -0.84 -1.95
CA GLY A 421 33.10 -0.22 -2.60
C GLY A 421 32.82 1.16 -3.22
N ALA A 422 33.77 2.09 -3.02
CA ALA A 422 33.76 3.45 -3.54
C ALA A 422 34.20 3.52 -5.04
N PRO A 423 33.94 4.62 -5.78
CA PRO A 423 33.72 4.61 -7.23
C PRO A 423 34.98 4.84 -8.11
N GLU A 424 35.11 4.05 -9.18
CA GLU A 424 35.71 4.51 -10.46
C GLU A 424 34.60 4.67 -11.49
N ARG A 425 34.47 5.87 -12.07
CA ARG A 425 33.37 6.37 -12.93
C ARG A 425 32.86 5.32 -13.95
N ALA A 426 31.60 4.91 -13.82
CA ALA A 426 30.89 4.21 -14.89
C ALA A 426 30.27 5.23 -15.84
N SER A 427 30.31 4.98 -17.15
CA SER A 427 29.70 5.84 -18.15
C SER A 427 28.17 5.77 -18.09
N GLN A 428 27.48 6.88 -18.35
CA GLN A 428 26.02 7.03 -18.40
C GLN A 428 25.32 5.89 -19.18
N VAL A 429 25.90 5.45 -20.30
CA VAL A 429 25.37 4.36 -21.14
C VAL A 429 25.22 3.03 -20.39
N ALA A 430 26.13 2.70 -19.47
CA ALA A 430 26.07 1.46 -18.68
C ALA A 430 25.05 1.54 -17.53
N GLN A 431 24.66 2.74 -17.11
CA GLN A 431 23.60 2.97 -16.14
C GLN A 431 22.24 2.85 -16.83
N ASP A 432 22.10 3.39 -18.04
CA ASP A 432 20.87 3.33 -18.83
C ASP A 432 20.56 1.89 -19.29
N GLU A 433 21.57 1.10 -19.69
CA GLU A 433 21.41 -0.32 -20.06
C GLU A 433 21.02 -1.21 -18.85
N ALA A 434 21.54 -0.92 -17.65
CA ALA A 434 21.20 -1.64 -16.42
C ALA A 434 19.85 -1.21 -15.82
N ALA A 435 19.32 -0.05 -16.21
CA ALA A 435 17.98 0.41 -15.88
C ALA A 435 16.92 -0.18 -16.83
N ALA A 436 17.23 -0.27 -18.14
CA ALA A 436 16.33 -0.80 -19.15
C ALA A 436 16.07 -2.32 -19.02
N ALA A 437 17.02 -3.09 -18.48
CA ALA A 437 16.88 -4.54 -18.32
C ALA A 437 16.16 -4.99 -17.01
N ARG A 438 15.70 -4.05 -16.16
CA ARG A 438 15.21 -4.37 -14.79
C ARG A 438 13.70 -4.32 -14.58
N ALA A 439 12.94 -3.51 -15.33
CA ALA A 439 11.48 -3.47 -15.20
C ALA A 439 10.85 -4.81 -15.61
N ASP A 440 11.13 -5.29 -16.82
CA ASP A 440 10.65 -6.59 -17.31
C ASP A 440 11.11 -7.75 -16.41
N ALA A 441 12.37 -7.71 -15.95
CA ALA A 441 12.90 -8.71 -15.04
C ALA A 441 12.21 -8.67 -13.67
N PHE A 442 11.87 -7.47 -13.16
CA PHE A 442 11.09 -7.32 -11.94
C PHE A 442 9.69 -7.88 -12.14
N GLU A 443 8.99 -7.53 -13.22
CA GLU A 443 7.65 -8.05 -13.50
C GLU A 443 7.61 -9.57 -13.60
N GLN A 444 8.59 -10.18 -14.26
CA GLN A 444 8.74 -11.63 -14.29
C GLN A 444 8.95 -12.22 -12.90
N SER A 445 9.73 -11.55 -12.03
CA SER A 445 10.01 -12.03 -10.67
C SER A 445 8.80 -12.00 -9.73
N VAL A 446 7.80 -11.16 -10.01
CA VAL A 446 6.58 -11.01 -9.18
C VAL A 446 5.31 -11.52 -9.86
N ALA A 447 5.45 -12.18 -11.00
CA ALA A 447 4.35 -12.77 -11.75
C ALA A 447 3.64 -13.91 -10.97
N GLY A 448 2.44 -14.25 -11.43
CA GLY A 448 1.60 -15.28 -10.86
C GLY A 448 0.51 -14.73 -9.94
N ASP A 449 -0.07 -15.63 -9.15
CA ASP A 449 -1.23 -15.38 -8.31
C ASP A 449 -0.88 -15.21 -6.83
N TRP A 450 -1.76 -14.51 -6.13
CA TRP A 450 -1.81 -14.46 -4.68
C TRP A 450 -3.28 -14.37 -4.25
N CYS A 451 -3.65 -15.08 -3.19
CA CYS A 451 -5.01 -15.12 -2.70
C CYS A 451 -5.04 -15.21 -1.17
N GLU A 452 -5.91 -14.44 -0.53
CA GLU A 452 -6.31 -14.64 0.86
C GLU A 452 -7.83 -14.86 0.92
N PRO A 453 -8.30 -16.12 0.90
CA PRO A 453 -9.72 -16.43 0.87
C PRO A 453 -10.50 -15.92 2.08
N GLU A 454 -9.92 -16.01 3.27
CA GLU A 454 -10.60 -15.58 4.51
C GLU A 454 -10.86 -14.06 4.52
N HIS A 455 -9.90 -13.29 4.00
CA HIS A 455 -10.02 -11.84 3.86
C HIS A 455 -10.85 -11.44 2.63
N GLY A 456 -10.91 -12.30 1.60
CA GLY A 456 -11.59 -12.04 0.33
C GLY A 456 -10.77 -11.12 -0.57
N ALA A 457 -9.47 -11.38 -0.72
CA ALA A 457 -8.58 -10.63 -1.59
C ALA A 457 -7.80 -11.52 -2.55
N MET A 458 -7.59 -11.05 -3.77
CA MET A 458 -6.86 -11.75 -4.83
C MET A 458 -6.05 -10.81 -5.69
N VAL A 459 -4.94 -11.32 -6.21
CA VAL A 459 -4.11 -10.70 -7.24
C VAL A 459 -3.71 -11.75 -8.28
N HIS A 460 -3.70 -11.35 -9.54
CA HIS A 460 -2.94 -12.02 -10.58
C HIS A 460 -2.08 -10.99 -11.30
N ARG A 461 -0.79 -11.30 -11.48
CA ARG A 461 0.17 -10.42 -12.13
C ARG A 461 0.89 -11.11 -13.29
N SER A 462 0.99 -10.43 -14.41
CA SER A 462 1.81 -10.78 -15.57
C SER A 462 2.65 -9.57 -15.97
N ALA A 463 3.52 -9.71 -16.98
CA ALA A 463 4.29 -8.58 -17.53
C ALA A 463 3.41 -7.46 -18.11
N THR A 464 2.14 -7.74 -18.42
CA THR A 464 1.23 -6.80 -19.11
C THR A 464 0.04 -6.37 -18.26
N ARG A 465 -0.23 -7.05 -17.13
CA ARG A 465 -1.40 -6.77 -16.28
C ARG A 465 -1.15 -7.10 -14.82
N LEU A 466 -1.42 -6.13 -13.96
CA LEU A 466 -1.77 -6.32 -12.56
C LEU A 466 -3.29 -6.27 -12.44
N ALA A 467 -3.91 -7.40 -12.10
CA ALA A 467 -5.33 -7.50 -11.79
C ALA A 467 -5.52 -7.87 -10.33
N SER A 468 -6.44 -7.20 -9.62
CA SER A 468 -6.74 -7.52 -8.23
C SER A 468 -8.20 -7.27 -7.89
N PHE A 469 -8.69 -7.96 -6.87
CA PHE A 469 -9.97 -7.63 -6.24
C PHE A 469 -9.90 -7.84 -4.74
N ALA A 470 -10.40 -6.89 -3.95
CA ALA A 470 -10.48 -6.97 -2.49
C ALA A 470 -11.91 -6.61 -2.03
N TRP A 471 -12.62 -7.58 -1.45
CA TRP A 471 -13.96 -7.36 -0.88
C TRP A 471 -13.92 -6.51 0.37
N ARG A 472 -12.89 -6.72 1.20
CA ARG A 472 -12.58 -5.94 2.40
C ARG A 472 -11.53 -4.87 2.11
N ALA A 473 -11.73 -4.14 1.02
CA ALA A 473 -10.99 -2.90 0.75
C ALA A 473 -11.55 -1.74 1.58
N TYR A 474 -10.82 -0.63 1.63
CA TYR A 474 -11.33 0.61 2.17
C TYR A 474 -12.51 1.10 1.32
N GLY A 475 -13.69 1.19 1.94
CA GLY A 475 -14.94 1.43 1.23
C GLY A 475 -15.61 0.17 0.66
N LEU A 476 -15.03 -1.02 0.83
CA LEU A 476 -15.49 -2.34 0.34
C LEU A 476 -15.51 -2.51 -1.20
N ALA A 477 -15.29 -3.73 -1.66
CA ALA A 477 -15.37 -4.15 -3.07
C ALA A 477 -14.61 -3.22 -4.04
N GLN A 478 -13.30 -3.44 -4.13
CA GLN A 478 -12.39 -2.67 -4.99
C GLN A 478 -11.64 -3.61 -5.93
N GLY A 479 -11.61 -3.27 -7.21
CA GLY A 479 -10.84 -3.94 -8.25
C GLY A 479 -9.72 -3.08 -8.83
N MET A 480 -8.75 -3.73 -9.46
CA MET A 480 -7.72 -3.10 -10.31
C MET A 480 -7.51 -3.96 -11.56
N CYS A 481 -7.21 -3.31 -12.68
CA CYS A 481 -6.72 -3.92 -13.91
C CYS A 481 -5.86 -2.88 -14.61
N LEU A 482 -4.54 -2.93 -14.42
CA LEU A 482 -3.62 -1.89 -14.87
C LEU A 482 -2.34 -2.50 -15.44
N PRO A 483 -1.63 -1.82 -16.36
CA PRO A 483 -0.24 -2.16 -16.68
C PRO A 483 0.60 -2.12 -15.38
N PRO A 484 1.45 -3.13 -15.13
CA PRO A 484 2.13 -3.26 -13.85
C PRO A 484 3.36 -2.33 -13.71
N ASP A 485 3.71 -1.62 -14.78
CA ASP A 485 4.83 -0.67 -14.86
C ASP A 485 4.40 0.79 -14.73
N ASP A 486 3.11 1.04 -14.50
CA ASP A 486 2.52 2.37 -14.53
C ASP A 486 1.57 2.55 -13.32
N GLY A 487 2.12 3.10 -12.23
CA GLY A 487 1.39 3.40 -11.01
C GLY A 487 0.62 4.73 -11.06
N HIS A 488 0.82 5.58 -12.07
CA HIS A 488 0.07 6.84 -12.20
C HIS A 488 -1.35 6.65 -12.73
N LEU A 489 -1.68 5.46 -13.24
CA LEU A 489 -3.05 5.04 -13.55
C LEU A 489 -3.84 4.54 -12.35
N ALA A 490 -3.21 4.38 -11.18
CA ALA A 490 -3.84 3.74 -10.02
C ALA A 490 -4.51 4.75 -9.06
N GLU A 491 -5.81 4.59 -8.86
CA GLU A 491 -6.57 5.13 -7.72
C GLU A 491 -7.63 4.12 -7.27
N TRP A 492 -7.92 4.12 -5.98
CA TRP A 492 -8.43 2.93 -5.30
C TRP A 492 -9.91 2.95 -4.89
N PRO A 493 -10.44 4.00 -4.23
CA PRO A 493 -11.75 3.96 -3.58
C PRO A 493 -12.87 3.43 -4.49
N GLN A 494 -13.41 2.24 -4.16
CA GLN A 494 -14.47 1.55 -4.93
C GLN A 494 -14.18 1.39 -6.43
N ASN A 495 -12.90 1.43 -6.82
CA ASN A 495 -12.48 1.33 -8.21
C ASN A 495 -12.97 0.00 -8.81
N LEU A 496 -13.51 0.02 -10.03
CA LEU A 496 -13.98 -1.17 -10.74
C LEU A 496 -15.02 -2.02 -9.98
N GLY A 497 -15.71 -1.44 -9.00
CA GLY A 497 -16.74 -2.11 -8.20
C GLY A 497 -18.12 -1.47 -8.30
N GLY A 498 -18.26 -0.44 -9.16
CA GLY A 498 -19.45 0.41 -9.22
C GLY A 498 -19.64 1.30 -8.01
N TYR A 499 -20.44 2.35 -8.20
CA TYR A 499 -20.74 3.35 -7.19
C TYR A 499 -22.24 3.64 -7.17
N VAL A 500 -22.87 3.46 -6.01
CA VAL A 500 -24.28 3.78 -5.78
C VAL A 500 -24.40 4.56 -4.49
N ARG A 501 -24.78 5.83 -4.60
CA ARG A 501 -24.95 6.73 -3.45
C ARG A 501 -26.42 7.09 -3.27
N PHE A 502 -26.86 7.12 -2.01
CA PHE A 502 -28.22 7.49 -1.63
C PHE A 502 -28.28 8.91 -1.09
N VAL A 503 -29.43 9.57 -1.20
CA VAL A 503 -29.66 10.84 -0.49
C VAL A 503 -29.59 10.58 1.01
N GLY A 504 -28.83 11.39 1.75
CA GLY A 504 -28.58 11.19 3.19
C GLY A 504 -27.29 10.40 3.49
N ASP A 505 -26.56 10.00 2.47
CA ASP A 505 -25.16 9.60 2.58
C ASP A 505 -24.29 10.86 2.56
N GLU A 506 -23.69 11.20 3.70
CA GLU A 506 -22.85 12.39 3.92
C GLU A 506 -21.38 12.17 3.49
N SER A 507 -21.06 11.02 2.88
CA SER A 507 -19.70 10.75 2.41
C SER A 507 -19.30 11.77 1.34
N ALA A 508 -18.34 12.65 1.69
CA ALA A 508 -17.94 13.78 0.85
C ALA A 508 -17.19 13.36 -0.44
N CYS A 509 -16.54 12.18 -0.44
CA CYS A 509 -15.92 11.60 -1.63
C CYS A 509 -16.17 10.08 -1.69
N ALA A 510 -16.18 9.50 -2.89
CA ALA A 510 -16.32 8.06 -3.08
C ALA A 510 -15.30 7.26 -2.22
N GLY A 511 -15.79 6.21 -1.55
CA GLY A 511 -14.99 5.30 -0.73
C GLY A 511 -14.19 5.91 0.43
N THR A 512 -14.57 7.11 0.92
CA THR A 512 -13.88 7.77 2.04
C THR A 512 -14.35 7.34 3.43
N ARG A 513 -15.49 6.64 3.55
CA ARG A 513 -15.92 5.87 4.72
C ARG A 513 -16.83 4.71 4.28
N ALA A 514 -16.74 3.56 4.94
CA ALA A 514 -17.60 2.41 4.65
C ALA A 514 -18.93 2.44 5.43
N ASP A 515 -19.26 3.56 6.10
CA ASP A 515 -20.37 3.64 7.06
C ASP A 515 -21.73 3.31 6.43
N HIS A 516 -21.89 3.57 5.12
CA HIS A 516 -23.11 3.31 4.38
C HIS A 516 -23.07 2.03 3.53
N ARG A 517 -22.06 1.18 3.73
CA ARG A 517 -21.88 -0.08 3.00
C ARG A 517 -21.59 -1.24 3.94
N ARG A 518 -22.12 -2.43 3.65
CA ARG A 518 -21.81 -3.64 4.44
C ARG A 518 -21.61 -4.85 3.54
N LEU A 519 -20.48 -5.54 3.69
CA LEU A 519 -20.22 -6.78 2.97
C LEU A 519 -21.19 -7.87 3.45
N SER A 520 -21.98 -8.42 2.53
CA SER A 520 -22.90 -9.53 2.82
C SER A 520 -22.21 -10.89 2.71
N GLY A 521 -21.24 -11.02 1.80
CA GLY A 521 -20.54 -12.27 1.53
C GLY A 521 -19.80 -12.22 0.20
N CYS A 522 -18.82 -13.10 0.05
CA CYS A 522 -18.03 -13.20 -1.17
C CYS A 522 -17.43 -14.61 -1.32
N ARG A 523 -17.02 -14.92 -2.56
CA ARG A 523 -16.25 -16.11 -2.95
C ARG A 523 -15.11 -15.66 -3.85
N VAL A 524 -13.95 -16.25 -3.67
CA VAL A 524 -12.75 -15.99 -4.47
C VAL A 524 -12.19 -17.33 -4.95
N GLU A 525 -11.94 -17.45 -6.25
CA GLU A 525 -11.53 -18.71 -6.88
C GLU A 525 -10.38 -18.45 -7.88
N PRO A 526 -9.12 -18.77 -7.53
CA PRO A 526 -7.99 -18.71 -8.44
C PRO A 526 -8.05 -19.80 -9.51
N PHE A 527 -7.40 -19.55 -10.65
CA PHE A 527 -7.07 -20.55 -11.65
C PHE A 527 -5.81 -20.13 -12.41
N ASP A 528 -5.23 -21.04 -13.19
CA ASP A 528 -4.01 -20.75 -13.96
C ASP A 528 -4.22 -19.56 -14.92
N GLY A 529 -3.42 -18.50 -14.77
CA GLY A 529 -3.50 -17.26 -15.54
C GLY A 529 -4.53 -16.22 -15.05
N GLY A 530 -5.29 -16.48 -13.98
CA GLY A 530 -6.31 -15.53 -13.54
C GLY A 530 -7.10 -15.92 -12.30
N PHE A 531 -8.27 -15.30 -12.15
CA PHE A 531 -9.18 -15.61 -11.06
C PHE A 531 -10.59 -15.14 -11.37
N VAL A 532 -11.56 -15.67 -10.62
CA VAL A 532 -12.93 -15.17 -10.59
C VAL A 532 -13.37 -14.94 -9.16
N THR A 533 -14.13 -13.88 -8.94
CA THR A 533 -14.75 -13.60 -7.65
C THR A 533 -16.17 -13.11 -7.82
N CYS A 534 -17.03 -13.46 -6.87
CA CYS A 534 -18.43 -13.05 -6.85
C CYS A 534 -18.89 -12.82 -5.41
N GLY A 535 -19.71 -11.80 -5.20
CA GLY A 535 -20.15 -11.42 -3.86
C GLY A 535 -21.17 -10.29 -3.88
N ALA A 536 -21.51 -9.81 -2.69
CA ALA A 536 -22.52 -8.77 -2.54
C ALA A 536 -22.21 -7.79 -1.41
N VAL A 537 -22.51 -6.52 -1.66
CA VAL A 537 -22.46 -5.41 -0.72
C VAL A 537 -23.87 -4.85 -0.56
N LEU A 538 -24.28 -4.62 0.69
CA LEU A 538 -25.47 -3.85 1.00
C LEU A 538 -25.13 -2.37 0.91
N GLU A 539 -25.89 -1.63 0.12
CA GLU A 539 -25.69 -0.20 -0.14
C GLU A 539 -26.75 0.63 0.60
N GLY A 540 -26.38 1.86 0.96
CA GLY A 540 -27.25 2.77 1.69
C GLY A 540 -27.65 2.23 3.06
N VAL A 541 -26.67 1.64 3.76
CA VAL A 541 -26.77 1.21 5.16
C VAL A 541 -26.83 2.44 6.06
N ASP A 542 -27.69 2.44 7.07
CA ASP A 542 -27.81 3.53 8.05
C ASP A 542 -27.92 4.96 7.48
N VAL A 543 -28.48 5.09 6.28
CA VAL A 543 -28.75 6.38 5.64
C VAL A 543 -29.81 7.14 6.43
N ARG A 544 -29.56 8.44 6.66
CA ARG A 544 -30.44 9.33 7.41
C ARG A 544 -30.86 10.50 6.54
N LEU A 545 -32.15 10.79 6.54
CA LEU A 545 -32.66 12.03 5.97
C LEU A 545 -33.02 12.97 7.12
N ALA A 546 -32.72 14.26 6.93
CA ALA A 546 -33.18 15.32 7.83
C ALA A 546 -34.70 15.22 8.06
N GLU A 547 -35.15 15.68 9.24
CA GLU A 547 -36.54 15.57 9.70
C GLU A 547 -37.03 14.13 10.03
N GLY A 548 -36.09 13.20 10.30
CA GLY A 548 -36.36 12.03 11.16
C GLY A 548 -36.51 10.67 10.46
N TRP A 549 -36.13 10.54 9.19
CA TRP A 549 -36.17 9.25 8.48
C TRP A 549 -34.81 8.54 8.52
N HIS A 550 -34.85 7.22 8.73
CA HIS A 550 -33.69 6.33 8.76
C HIS A 550 -33.97 5.05 7.98
N ALA A 551 -33.00 4.61 7.17
CA ALA A 551 -33.01 3.31 6.53
C ALA A 551 -31.84 2.46 7.03
N PRO A 552 -32.08 1.23 7.52
CA PRO A 552 -31.00 0.32 7.90
C PRO A 552 -30.20 -0.20 6.70
N GLU A 553 -30.83 -0.29 5.53
CA GLU A 553 -30.23 -0.66 4.24
C GLU A 553 -31.18 -0.29 3.10
N SER A 554 -30.64 0.00 1.92
CA SER A 554 -31.41 0.52 0.78
C SER A 554 -31.38 -0.37 -0.45
N ALA A 555 -30.24 -1.01 -0.75
CA ALA A 555 -30.09 -1.87 -1.91
C ALA A 555 -29.09 -3.01 -1.69
N LEU A 556 -29.19 -4.05 -2.52
CA LEU A 556 -28.20 -5.11 -2.63
C LEU A 556 -27.45 -4.94 -3.95
N HIS A 557 -26.14 -4.79 -3.87
CA HIS A 557 -25.23 -4.68 -5.00
C HIS A 557 -24.38 -5.93 -5.12
N GLN A 558 -24.54 -6.67 -6.20
CA GLN A 558 -23.90 -7.94 -6.49
C GLN A 558 -22.91 -7.75 -7.62
N ILE A 559 -21.69 -8.22 -7.43
CA ILE A 559 -20.57 -7.98 -8.33
C ILE A 559 -19.90 -9.32 -8.63
N ALA A 560 -19.61 -9.57 -9.90
CA ALA A 560 -18.69 -10.60 -10.35
C ALA A 560 -17.54 -9.95 -11.11
N PHE A 561 -16.31 -10.37 -10.80
CA PHE A 561 -15.08 -9.84 -11.37
C PHE A 561 -14.19 -11.00 -11.78
N ALA A 562 -13.77 -11.04 -13.05
CA ALA A 562 -12.99 -12.13 -13.61
C ALA A 562 -11.75 -11.61 -14.35
N ALA A 563 -10.56 -11.95 -13.86
CA ALA A 563 -9.31 -11.77 -14.59
C ALA A 563 -9.08 -12.99 -15.50
N LEU A 564 -9.10 -12.78 -16.82
CA LEU A 564 -8.98 -13.86 -17.81
C LEU A 564 -7.52 -14.32 -17.96
N PRO A 565 -7.26 -15.57 -18.42
CA PRO A 565 -5.91 -16.10 -18.59
C PRO A 565 -5.17 -15.56 -19.83
N ASP A 566 -5.74 -14.59 -20.53
CA ASP A 566 -5.11 -13.91 -21.67
C ASP A 566 -4.08 -12.84 -21.26
N ASN A 567 -3.78 -12.69 -19.97
CA ASN A 567 -2.85 -11.71 -19.39
C ASN A 567 -3.20 -10.23 -19.61
N HIS A 568 -4.39 -9.90 -20.13
CA HIS A 568 -4.76 -8.52 -20.45
C HIS A 568 -6.13 -8.13 -19.88
N THR A 569 -7.09 -9.05 -19.90
CA THR A 569 -8.50 -8.71 -19.79
C THR A 569 -9.06 -9.00 -18.40
N VAL A 570 -9.76 -8.01 -17.84
CA VAL A 570 -10.70 -8.19 -16.73
C VAL A 570 -12.12 -7.97 -17.24
N ILE A 571 -13.06 -8.80 -16.79
CA ILE A 571 -14.50 -8.66 -17.00
C ILE A 571 -15.17 -8.35 -15.67
N GLY A 572 -16.03 -7.33 -15.64
CA GLY A 572 -16.91 -7.03 -14.52
C GLY A 572 -18.38 -7.15 -14.92
N LEU A 573 -19.17 -7.76 -14.04
CA LEU A 573 -20.63 -7.83 -14.13
C LEU A 573 -21.21 -7.33 -12.82
N GLU A 574 -22.16 -6.40 -12.89
CA GLU A 574 -22.74 -5.77 -11.71
C GLU A 574 -24.26 -5.78 -11.78
N GLN A 575 -24.91 -6.02 -10.65
CA GLN A 575 -26.33 -5.80 -10.47
C GLN A 575 -26.60 -5.16 -9.11
N CYS A 576 -27.19 -3.97 -9.11
CA CYS A 576 -27.72 -3.34 -7.91
C CYS A 576 -29.26 -3.26 -7.97
N ARG A 577 -29.95 -3.73 -6.93
CA ARG A 577 -31.41 -3.70 -6.83
C ARG A 577 -31.84 -3.12 -5.50
N THR A 578 -32.86 -2.27 -5.52
CA THR A 578 -33.49 -1.77 -4.29
C THR A 578 -34.05 -2.92 -3.47
N GLY A 579 -34.01 -2.76 -2.16
CA GLY A 579 -34.65 -3.67 -1.23
C GLY A 579 -36.18 -3.56 -1.28
N ARG A 580 -36.83 -3.80 -0.13
CA ARG A 580 -38.30 -3.82 -0.02
C ARG A 580 -38.96 -2.44 0.08
N ARG A 581 -38.22 -1.36 -0.19
CA ARG A 581 -38.67 0.02 0.02
C ARG A 581 -38.30 0.89 -1.18
N ARG A 582 -39.10 1.94 -1.39
CA ARG A 582 -38.72 3.05 -2.27
C ARG A 582 -37.58 3.82 -1.61
N THR A 583 -36.62 4.26 -2.41
CA THR A 583 -35.43 4.97 -1.96
C THR A 583 -35.07 6.10 -2.91
N TYR A 584 -34.18 6.99 -2.48
CA TYR A 584 -33.72 8.15 -3.24
C TYR A 584 -32.23 8.01 -3.49
N LEU A 585 -31.86 7.91 -4.76
CA LEU A 585 -30.47 7.88 -5.20
C LEU A 585 -29.98 9.29 -5.41
N ALA A 586 -28.70 9.52 -5.15
CA ALA A 586 -27.99 10.76 -5.48
C ALA A 586 -27.07 10.55 -6.69
N GLU A 587 -26.39 9.41 -6.77
CA GLU A 587 -25.46 9.09 -7.87
C GLU A 587 -25.46 7.58 -8.14
N VAL A 588 -25.29 7.23 -9.42
CA VAL A 588 -25.01 5.86 -9.85
C VAL A 588 -23.97 5.86 -10.95
N LYS A 589 -22.90 5.09 -10.78
CA LYS A 589 -21.83 4.91 -11.75
C LYS A 589 -21.55 3.41 -11.86
N GLY A 590 -21.83 2.83 -13.02
CA GLY A 590 -21.36 1.47 -13.35
C GLY A 590 -19.91 1.51 -13.82
N LEU A 591 -19.18 0.40 -13.76
CA LEU A 591 -17.72 0.33 -13.93
C LEU A 591 -16.98 1.08 -12.81
N HIS A 592 -17.10 2.41 -12.78
CA HIS A 592 -16.43 3.29 -11.82
C HIS A 592 -14.90 3.08 -11.80
N LEU A 593 -14.26 3.39 -12.93
CA LEU A 593 -12.80 3.41 -13.04
C LEU A 593 -12.29 4.81 -12.64
N ASN A 594 -11.57 4.88 -11.53
CA ASN A 594 -10.87 6.08 -11.10
C ASN A 594 -9.62 6.28 -11.96
N LEU A 595 -9.50 7.46 -12.57
CA LEU A 595 -8.39 7.85 -13.44
C LEU A 595 -7.74 9.12 -12.89
N PRO A 596 -6.62 9.03 -12.15
CA PRO A 596 -5.88 10.21 -11.71
C PRO A 596 -5.54 11.12 -12.89
N ASN A 597 -5.68 12.44 -12.74
CA ASN A 597 -5.34 13.42 -13.77
C ASN A 597 -4.65 14.60 -13.08
N ASP A 598 -3.36 14.44 -12.76
CA ASP A 598 -2.61 15.20 -11.75
C ASP A 598 -1.14 15.36 -12.22
N LEU A 599 -0.24 15.87 -11.38
CA LEU A 599 1.14 16.24 -11.73
C LEU A 599 1.93 15.12 -12.43
N TYR A 600 1.66 13.85 -12.09
CA TYR A 600 2.39 12.71 -12.63
C TYR A 600 2.07 12.40 -14.11
N ASN A 601 0.97 12.95 -14.63
CA ASN A 601 0.62 12.93 -16.05
C ASN A 601 0.55 14.34 -16.66
N GLY A 602 1.09 15.35 -15.96
CA GLY A 602 1.07 16.73 -16.44
C GLY A 602 -0.32 17.37 -16.47
N PHE A 603 -1.25 16.88 -15.64
CA PHE A 603 -2.64 17.33 -15.59
C PHE A 603 -3.38 17.21 -16.93
N SER A 604 -2.98 16.22 -17.74
CA SER A 604 -3.55 16.00 -19.05
C SER A 604 -3.62 14.51 -19.37
N ARG A 605 -4.75 14.06 -19.93
CA ARG A 605 -4.95 12.68 -20.38
C ARG A 605 -5.49 12.65 -21.80
N THR A 606 -4.88 11.86 -22.66
CA THR A 606 -5.41 11.56 -24.01
C THR A 606 -6.22 10.27 -23.98
N ILE A 607 -7.46 10.34 -24.50
CA ILE A 607 -8.37 9.20 -24.62
C ILE A 607 -8.72 9.02 -26.09
N ALA A 608 -8.30 7.89 -26.68
CA ALA A 608 -8.73 7.48 -28.01
C ALA A 608 -10.07 6.74 -27.94
N THR A 609 -10.96 7.02 -28.88
CA THR A 609 -12.31 6.44 -28.97
C THR A 609 -12.62 6.07 -30.42
N GLY A 610 -13.78 5.45 -30.65
CA GLY A 610 -14.29 5.24 -32.02
C GLY A 610 -14.55 6.53 -32.81
N GLY A 611 -14.66 7.68 -32.13
CA GLY A 611 -14.87 9.00 -32.75
C GLY A 611 -13.60 9.83 -32.93
N GLY A 612 -12.43 9.33 -32.51
CA GLY A 612 -11.17 10.07 -32.49
C GLY A 612 -10.61 10.26 -31.08
N GLU A 613 -9.62 11.13 -30.94
CA GLU A 613 -8.96 11.43 -29.66
C GLU A 613 -9.63 12.60 -28.94
N ILE A 614 -9.72 12.47 -27.62
CA ILE A 614 -10.23 13.49 -26.70
C ILE A 614 -9.11 13.80 -25.70
N LEU A 615 -8.82 15.08 -25.49
CA LEU A 615 -7.88 15.55 -24.48
C LEU A 615 -8.64 16.01 -23.23
N LEU A 616 -8.26 15.51 -22.06
CA LEU A 616 -8.83 15.89 -20.78
C LEU A 616 -7.78 16.64 -19.95
N GLU A 617 -7.90 17.97 -19.90
CA GLU A 617 -7.02 18.85 -19.12
C GLU A 617 -7.64 19.21 -17.77
N THR A 618 -6.83 19.23 -16.70
CA THR A 618 -7.23 19.53 -15.32
C THR A 618 -6.45 20.76 -14.81
N PRO A 619 -7.05 21.63 -13.97
CA PRO A 619 -8.41 21.59 -13.45
C PRO A 619 -9.47 21.96 -14.49
N VAL A 620 -10.70 21.51 -14.27
CA VAL A 620 -11.89 22.00 -14.98
C VAL A 620 -12.53 23.14 -14.19
N GLU A 621 -13.27 24.04 -14.85
CA GLU A 621 -13.92 25.18 -14.19
C GLU A 621 -15.08 24.76 -13.27
N GLU A 622 -15.84 23.74 -13.69
CA GLU A 622 -16.96 23.19 -12.94
C GLU A 622 -17.03 21.67 -13.12
N ASP A 623 -17.67 21.00 -12.15
CA ASP A 623 -17.95 19.57 -12.24
C ASP A 623 -18.80 19.31 -13.51
N CYS A 624 -18.35 18.38 -14.34
CA CYS A 624 -18.98 18.14 -15.63
C CYS A 624 -18.95 16.67 -16.04
N LEU A 625 -19.85 16.31 -16.95
CA LEU A 625 -19.92 14.97 -17.53
C LEU A 625 -19.57 15.05 -19.02
N VAL A 626 -18.49 14.40 -19.41
CA VAL A 626 -18.02 14.32 -20.80
C VAL A 626 -18.47 12.98 -21.40
N SER A 627 -19.24 13.04 -22.48
CA SER A 627 -19.57 11.84 -23.26
C SER A 627 -18.40 11.49 -24.19
N LEU A 628 -18.03 10.21 -24.24
CA LEU A 628 -17.03 9.71 -25.17
C LEU A 628 -17.63 9.29 -26.52
N HIS A 629 -18.97 9.30 -26.65
CA HIS A 629 -19.71 8.87 -27.85
C HIS A 629 -19.24 7.51 -28.40
N SER A 630 -18.79 6.62 -27.51
CA SER A 630 -18.22 5.33 -27.85
C SER A 630 -18.45 4.32 -26.74
N LYS A 631 -18.56 3.05 -27.12
CA LYS A 631 -18.59 1.92 -26.18
C LYS A 631 -17.20 1.44 -25.77
N TRP A 632 -16.15 1.97 -26.38
CA TRP A 632 -14.79 1.67 -26.00
C TRP A 632 -13.95 2.94 -25.94
N ALA A 633 -12.94 2.91 -25.09
CA ALA A 633 -11.96 3.97 -24.94
C ALA A 633 -10.57 3.35 -24.70
N LEU A 634 -9.52 4.04 -25.14
CA LEU A 634 -8.14 3.70 -24.83
C LEU A 634 -7.46 4.92 -24.21
N ILE A 635 -7.06 4.79 -22.95
CA ILE A 635 -6.38 5.83 -22.19
C ILE A 635 -4.88 5.70 -22.46
N GLU A 636 -4.30 6.76 -23.02
CA GLU A 636 -2.85 6.94 -23.26
C GLU A 636 -2.17 5.81 -24.05
N GLY A 637 -2.92 5.04 -24.84
CA GLY A 637 -2.35 3.89 -25.54
C GLY A 637 -2.03 2.69 -24.63
N ARG A 638 -2.49 2.70 -23.37
CA ARG A 638 -2.09 1.72 -22.34
C ARG A 638 -3.25 0.96 -21.72
N LEU A 639 -4.39 1.61 -21.50
CA LEU A 639 -5.52 1.04 -20.77
C LEU A 639 -6.83 1.13 -21.58
N GLY A 640 -7.30 -0.02 -22.05
CA GLY A 640 -8.55 -0.16 -22.76
C GLY A 640 -9.73 -0.32 -21.82
N VAL A 641 -10.85 0.33 -22.12
CA VAL A 641 -12.13 0.21 -21.40
C VAL A 641 -13.21 -0.10 -22.43
N VAL A 642 -14.04 -1.11 -22.18
CA VAL A 642 -15.09 -1.55 -23.10
C VAL A 642 -16.39 -1.82 -22.34
N GLY A 643 -17.46 -1.16 -22.77
CA GLY A 643 -18.81 -1.46 -22.33
C GLY A 643 -19.40 -2.67 -23.06
N LEU A 644 -19.83 -3.69 -22.32
CA LEU A 644 -20.39 -4.93 -22.88
C LEU A 644 -21.91 -4.86 -23.00
N TYR A 645 -22.60 -4.44 -21.93
CA TYR A 645 -24.04 -4.19 -21.91
C TYR A 645 -24.44 -3.23 -20.78
N GLY A 646 -25.68 -2.74 -20.80
CA GLY A 646 -26.25 -1.91 -19.71
C GLY A 646 -26.21 -0.40 -19.95
N ALA A 647 -25.41 0.05 -20.92
CA ALA A 647 -25.33 1.44 -21.37
C ALA A 647 -25.03 1.54 -22.87
N GLN A 648 -25.17 2.73 -23.44
CA GLN A 648 -24.90 2.98 -24.87
C GLN A 648 -23.51 3.54 -25.14
N GLU A 649 -22.90 4.21 -24.17
CA GLU A 649 -21.59 4.86 -24.30
C GLU A 649 -20.89 4.98 -22.94
N LEU A 650 -19.58 5.13 -22.99
CA LEU A 650 -18.74 5.52 -21.86
C LEU A 650 -18.84 7.03 -21.63
N THR A 651 -18.79 7.41 -20.35
CA THR A 651 -18.73 8.81 -19.94
C THR A 651 -17.59 9.02 -18.95
N VAL A 652 -17.08 10.25 -18.89
CA VAL A 652 -16.07 10.66 -17.90
C VAL A 652 -16.69 11.75 -17.04
N HIS A 653 -16.82 11.48 -15.75
CA HIS A 653 -17.24 12.47 -14.76
C HIS A 653 -16.01 13.17 -14.21
N ARG A 654 -15.98 14.49 -14.33
CA ARG A 654 -14.83 15.35 -14.04
C ARG A 654 -15.19 16.34 -12.96
N PHE A 655 -14.20 16.72 -12.16
CA PHE A 655 -14.40 17.52 -10.96
C PHE A 655 -13.49 18.73 -10.97
N ALA A 656 -14.02 19.88 -10.60
CA ALA A 656 -13.24 21.12 -10.53
C ALA A 656 -12.23 21.10 -9.39
N ALA A 657 -12.62 20.52 -8.26
CA ALA A 657 -11.76 20.36 -7.09
C ALA A 657 -11.12 18.96 -7.05
N PRO A 658 -9.88 18.86 -6.53
CA PRO A 658 -9.33 17.59 -6.09
C PRO A 658 -10.31 16.85 -5.18
N HIS A 659 -10.40 15.53 -5.31
CA HIS A 659 -11.24 14.69 -4.44
C HIS A 659 -10.64 13.30 -4.20
N GLY A 660 -9.43 13.03 -4.69
CA GLY A 660 -8.73 11.76 -4.53
C GLY A 660 -8.35 11.47 -3.08
N GLY A 661 -8.99 10.44 -2.51
CA GLY A 661 -8.79 10.01 -1.13
C GLY A 661 -9.41 10.92 -0.06
N PRO A 662 -9.35 10.54 1.23
CA PRO A 662 -10.06 11.23 2.32
C PRO A 662 -9.67 12.70 2.56
N TYR A 663 -8.59 13.16 1.95
CA TYR A 663 -8.05 14.51 2.10
C TYR A 663 -8.03 15.27 0.77
N ALA A 664 -8.75 14.79 -0.26
CA ALA A 664 -8.80 15.45 -1.57
C ALA A 664 -7.40 15.75 -2.13
N SER A 665 -6.47 14.80 -2.01
CA SER A 665 -5.04 15.03 -2.27
C SER A 665 -4.62 14.83 -3.72
N LEU A 666 -5.56 14.48 -4.60
CA LEU A 666 -5.37 14.31 -6.04
C LEU A 666 -6.60 14.75 -6.84
N CYS A 667 -6.36 15.22 -8.06
CA CYS A 667 -7.36 15.30 -9.10
C CYS A 667 -7.59 13.92 -9.73
N VAL A 668 -8.85 13.50 -9.78
CA VAL A 668 -9.26 12.19 -10.31
C VAL A 668 -10.46 12.42 -11.22
N ASP A 669 -10.44 11.85 -12.42
CA ASP A 669 -11.60 11.73 -13.29
C ASP A 669 -12.20 10.32 -13.12
N GLU A 670 -13.49 10.13 -13.35
CA GLU A 670 -14.15 8.82 -13.20
C GLU A 670 -14.74 8.34 -14.53
N VAL A 671 -14.20 7.27 -15.09
CA VAL A 671 -14.72 6.63 -16.30
C VAL A 671 -15.85 5.66 -15.93
N CYS A 672 -17.02 5.85 -16.52
CA CYS A 672 -18.27 5.20 -16.13
C CYS A 672 -18.98 4.53 -17.32
N PHE A 673 -19.73 3.46 -17.04
CA PHE A 673 -20.61 2.78 -17.99
C PHE A 673 -21.87 2.27 -17.26
N HIS A 674 -22.98 2.99 -17.13
CA HIS A 674 -23.23 4.41 -17.38
C HIS A 674 -22.94 5.26 -16.14
N CYS A 675 -23.07 6.58 -16.27
CA CYS A 675 -23.14 7.53 -15.16
C CYS A 675 -24.52 8.20 -15.11
N ALA A 676 -25.13 8.29 -13.93
CA ALA A 676 -26.40 8.99 -13.71
C ALA A 676 -26.34 9.77 -12.39
N LEU A 677 -26.23 11.09 -12.53
CA LEU A 677 -26.13 12.07 -11.45
C LEU A 677 -27.50 12.66 -11.09
N GLY A 678 -27.60 13.17 -9.87
CA GLY A 678 -28.78 13.88 -9.38
C GLY A 678 -29.83 13.00 -8.72
N THR A 679 -30.68 13.64 -7.93
CA THR A 679 -31.67 12.97 -7.09
C THR A 679 -32.74 12.27 -7.91
N ARG A 680 -32.92 10.96 -7.70
CA ARG A 680 -34.02 10.19 -8.31
C ARG A 680 -34.63 9.18 -7.37
N ALA A 681 -35.94 9.06 -7.42
CA ALA A 681 -36.66 8.04 -6.66
C ALA A 681 -36.69 6.70 -7.42
N VAL A 682 -36.46 5.60 -6.72
CA VAL A 682 -36.52 4.25 -7.26
C VAL A 682 -37.40 3.39 -6.35
N ASP A 683 -38.43 2.76 -6.93
CA ASP A 683 -39.37 1.92 -6.19
C ASP A 683 -38.73 0.62 -5.69
N ALA A 684 -39.39 -0.05 -4.75
CA ALA A 684 -38.94 -1.31 -4.18
C ALA A 684 -38.76 -2.43 -5.23
N GLY A 685 -37.71 -3.24 -5.07
CA GLY A 685 -37.37 -4.37 -5.92
C GLY A 685 -36.92 -4.02 -7.35
N LYS A 686 -36.77 -2.74 -7.69
CA LYS A 686 -36.33 -2.27 -9.00
C LYS A 686 -34.81 -2.31 -9.14
N THR A 687 -34.36 -2.49 -10.37
CA THR A 687 -32.95 -2.43 -10.73
C THR A 687 -32.48 -0.98 -10.74
N ILE A 688 -31.37 -0.73 -10.03
CA ILE A 688 -30.64 0.53 -10.02
C ILE A 688 -29.55 0.50 -11.10
N LEU A 689 -28.82 -0.61 -11.16
CA LEU A 689 -27.69 -0.86 -12.06
C LEU A 689 -27.74 -2.33 -12.51
N ASP A 690 -27.54 -2.58 -13.80
CA ASP A 690 -27.27 -3.91 -14.37
C ASP A 690 -26.37 -3.71 -15.60
N VAL A 691 -25.08 -3.95 -15.43
CA VAL A 691 -24.05 -3.58 -16.40
C VAL A 691 -22.98 -4.66 -16.49
N GLY A 692 -22.43 -4.86 -17.70
CA GLY A 692 -21.20 -5.58 -17.93
C GLY A 692 -20.18 -4.71 -18.65
N TRP A 693 -18.92 -4.84 -18.28
CA TRP A 693 -17.80 -4.09 -18.83
C TRP A 693 -16.53 -4.95 -18.85
N ALA A 694 -15.53 -4.49 -19.59
CA ALA A 694 -14.19 -5.04 -19.60
C ALA A 694 -13.13 -3.94 -19.49
N VAL A 695 -12.02 -4.25 -18.83
CA VAL A 695 -10.82 -3.41 -18.78
C VAL A 695 -9.63 -4.24 -19.26
N LEU A 696 -8.88 -3.71 -20.22
CA LEU A 696 -7.77 -4.37 -20.90
C LEU A 696 -6.47 -3.60 -20.63
N ALA A 697 -5.50 -4.21 -19.96
CA ALA A 697 -4.22 -3.59 -19.66
C ALA A 697 -3.15 -3.91 -20.71
N GLY A 698 -2.33 -2.94 -21.09
CA GLY A 698 -1.17 -3.14 -21.97
C GLY A 698 -1.55 -3.49 -23.42
N VAL A 699 -2.53 -2.77 -23.99
CA VAL A 699 -3.10 -3.06 -25.31
C VAL A 699 -3.18 -1.83 -26.21
N ASP A 700 -3.09 -2.04 -27.52
CA ASP A 700 -3.26 -0.97 -28.52
C ASP A 700 -4.74 -0.71 -28.87
N ALA A 701 -4.99 0.41 -29.57
CA ALA A 701 -6.34 0.82 -29.99
C ALA A 701 -7.04 -0.21 -30.87
N GLY A 702 -6.30 -0.87 -31.77
CA GLY A 702 -6.85 -1.88 -32.65
C GLY A 702 -7.32 -3.12 -31.87
N ALA A 703 -6.59 -3.52 -30.83
CA ALA A 703 -6.96 -4.63 -29.96
C ALA A 703 -8.22 -4.32 -29.15
N VAL A 704 -8.32 -3.13 -28.55
CA VAL A 704 -9.50 -2.68 -27.80
C VAL A 704 -10.73 -2.63 -28.71
N GLN A 705 -10.58 -2.03 -29.90
CA GLN A 705 -11.67 -1.96 -30.88
C GLN A 705 -12.14 -3.37 -31.30
N ARG A 706 -11.20 -4.26 -31.69
CA ARG A 706 -11.54 -5.64 -32.08
C ARG A 706 -12.22 -6.41 -30.94
N PHE A 707 -11.80 -6.18 -29.70
CA PHE A 707 -12.44 -6.78 -28.52
C PHE A 707 -13.88 -6.30 -28.38
N GLY A 708 -14.10 -4.97 -28.45
CA GLY A 708 -15.43 -4.36 -28.38
C GLY A 708 -16.39 -4.79 -29.49
N GLU A 709 -15.88 -5.12 -30.68
CA GLU A 709 -16.66 -5.60 -31.82
C GLU A 709 -17.03 -7.10 -31.75
N ARG A 710 -16.28 -7.91 -30.99
CA ARG A 710 -16.40 -9.38 -30.96
C ARG A 710 -17.00 -9.95 -29.67
N GLN A 711 -17.47 -9.08 -28.79
CA GLN A 711 -18.16 -9.46 -27.57
C GLN A 711 -19.64 -9.77 -27.83
N MET A 712 -20.20 -10.69 -27.07
CA MET A 712 -21.61 -11.05 -27.15
C MET A 712 -22.20 -11.19 -25.73
N PRO A 713 -23.05 -10.26 -25.29
CA PRO A 713 -23.80 -10.42 -24.05
C PRO A 713 -24.73 -11.62 -24.20
N LEU A 714 -24.80 -12.46 -23.18
CA LEU A 714 -25.68 -13.62 -23.19
C LEU A 714 -27.11 -13.20 -22.83
N PRO A 715 -28.14 -13.84 -23.42
CA PRO A 715 -29.52 -13.50 -23.10
C PRO A 715 -29.85 -13.72 -21.63
N VAL A 716 -30.34 -12.67 -20.96
CA VAL A 716 -30.87 -12.74 -19.59
C VAL A 716 -32.40 -12.70 -19.68
N THR A 717 -33.07 -13.67 -19.06
CA THR A 717 -34.55 -13.72 -19.03
C THR A 717 -35.03 -14.11 -17.63
N PRO A 718 -36.32 -13.92 -17.28
CA PRO A 718 -36.85 -14.42 -16.01
C PRO A 718 -36.68 -15.93 -15.78
N ARG A 719 -36.50 -16.72 -16.86
CA ARG A 719 -36.23 -18.16 -16.79
C ARG A 719 -34.73 -18.49 -16.71
N ILE A 720 -33.86 -17.55 -17.08
CA ILE A 720 -32.41 -17.66 -17.05
C ILE A 720 -31.87 -16.35 -16.45
N PRO A 721 -31.97 -16.15 -15.12
CA PRO A 721 -31.57 -14.91 -14.46
C PRO A 721 -30.04 -14.80 -14.28
N VAL A 722 -29.28 -15.67 -14.93
CA VAL A 722 -27.81 -15.68 -14.94
C VAL A 722 -27.29 -14.60 -15.87
N ARG A 723 -26.39 -13.75 -15.38
CA ARG A 723 -25.72 -12.74 -16.20
C ARG A 723 -24.53 -13.40 -16.84
N GLY A 724 -24.22 -13.03 -18.07
CA GLY A 724 -23.02 -13.54 -18.68
C GLY A 724 -22.66 -12.87 -19.99
N VAL A 725 -21.39 -13.05 -20.34
CA VAL A 725 -20.80 -12.50 -21.55
C VAL A 725 -19.92 -13.56 -22.18
N ARG A 726 -19.92 -13.61 -23.51
CA ARG A 726 -18.91 -14.31 -24.29
C ARG A 726 -17.97 -13.29 -24.89
N VAL A 727 -16.66 -13.51 -24.72
CA VAL A 727 -15.61 -12.65 -25.25
C VAL A 727 -14.54 -13.49 -25.94
N GLN A 728 -13.86 -12.91 -26.91
CA GLN A 728 -12.62 -13.46 -27.44
C GLN A 728 -11.45 -12.78 -26.72
N GLY A 729 -10.68 -13.55 -25.96
CA GLY A 729 -9.48 -13.05 -25.29
C GLY A 729 -8.38 -12.70 -26.30
N LEU A 730 -7.36 -11.98 -25.82
CA LEU A 730 -6.24 -11.54 -26.67
C LEU A 730 -5.31 -12.69 -27.09
N ASP A 731 -5.42 -13.83 -26.41
CA ASP A 731 -4.81 -15.10 -26.81
C ASP A 731 -5.57 -15.84 -27.93
N GLY A 732 -6.65 -15.23 -28.44
CA GLY A 732 -7.51 -15.76 -29.51
C GLY A 732 -8.52 -16.80 -29.04
N ARG A 733 -8.50 -17.21 -27.76
CA ARG A 733 -9.45 -18.17 -27.19
C ARG A 733 -10.78 -17.49 -26.87
N THR A 734 -11.84 -18.29 -26.79
CA THR A 734 -13.17 -17.79 -26.42
C THR A 734 -13.44 -18.11 -24.96
N TYR A 735 -13.79 -17.07 -24.20
CA TYR A 735 -14.15 -17.16 -22.80
C TYR A 735 -15.62 -16.87 -22.59
N VAL A 736 -16.24 -17.57 -21.65
CA VAL A 736 -17.60 -17.31 -21.19
C VAL A 736 -17.58 -17.07 -19.68
N VAL A 737 -18.00 -15.88 -19.27
CA VAL A 737 -18.15 -15.52 -17.84
C VAL A 737 -19.63 -15.57 -17.50
N LEU A 738 -20.00 -16.35 -16.49
CA LEU A 738 -21.36 -16.48 -15.98
C LEU A 738 -21.41 -16.08 -14.51
N ALA A 739 -22.47 -15.38 -14.08
CA ALA A 739 -22.68 -14.99 -12.69
C ALA A 739 -24.13 -15.21 -12.26
N ASN A 740 -24.33 -15.93 -11.16
CA ASN A 740 -25.62 -16.12 -10.52
C ASN A 740 -25.81 -15.12 -9.37
N PHE A 741 -26.58 -14.08 -9.65
CA PHE A 741 -27.01 -13.08 -8.66
C PHE A 741 -28.39 -13.40 -8.05
N ASP A 742 -29.02 -14.52 -8.38
CA ASP A 742 -30.25 -14.95 -7.73
C ASP A 742 -29.96 -15.54 -6.33
N SER A 743 -30.98 -15.60 -5.47
CA SER A 743 -30.87 -16.23 -4.16
C SER A 743 -30.98 -17.76 -4.21
N LYS A 744 -31.32 -18.31 -5.38
CA LYS A 744 -31.42 -19.75 -5.63
C LYS A 744 -30.38 -20.23 -6.63
N PRO A 745 -29.96 -21.51 -6.56
CA PRO A 745 -29.17 -22.12 -7.61
C PRO A 745 -29.87 -21.98 -8.97
N GLN A 746 -29.09 -21.73 -10.02
CA GLN A 746 -29.57 -21.57 -11.38
C GLN A 746 -28.87 -22.55 -12.31
N GLU A 747 -29.58 -23.03 -13.33
CA GLU A 747 -29.00 -23.84 -14.40
C GLU A 747 -28.88 -22.99 -15.67
N TYR A 748 -27.69 -22.96 -16.26
CA TYR A 748 -27.44 -22.28 -17.53
C TYR A 748 -27.27 -23.30 -18.66
N GLY A 749 -28.02 -23.14 -19.74
CA GLY A 749 -28.07 -24.13 -20.83
C GLY A 749 -26.74 -24.26 -21.60
N VAL A 750 -26.29 -25.51 -21.80
CA VAL A 750 -25.02 -25.83 -22.46
C VAL A 750 -24.97 -25.37 -23.92
N ILE A 751 -26.11 -25.38 -24.63
CA ILE A 751 -26.19 -24.86 -26.00
C ILE A 751 -25.78 -23.38 -26.05
N GLY A 752 -26.26 -22.59 -25.08
CA GLY A 752 -25.88 -21.18 -24.95
C GLY A 752 -24.40 -21.01 -24.62
N LEU A 753 -23.87 -21.84 -23.72
CA LEU A 753 -22.47 -21.84 -23.30
C LEU A 753 -21.51 -22.16 -24.46
N LEU A 754 -21.77 -23.23 -25.21
CA LEU A 754 -20.88 -23.75 -26.27
C LEU A 754 -21.08 -23.06 -27.62
N SER A 755 -22.31 -22.66 -27.96
CA SER A 755 -22.65 -22.03 -29.25
C SER A 755 -22.08 -22.76 -30.47
N GLY A 756 -22.22 -24.08 -30.47
CA GLY A 756 -21.76 -24.95 -31.56
C GLY A 756 -20.38 -25.58 -31.34
N ALA A 757 -19.64 -25.20 -30.29
CA ALA A 757 -18.42 -25.91 -29.88
C ALA A 757 -18.73 -27.29 -29.25
N ARG A 758 -17.72 -28.16 -29.18
CA ARG A 758 -17.86 -29.51 -28.62
C ARG A 758 -17.74 -29.53 -27.10
N THR A 759 -16.78 -28.78 -26.57
CA THR A 759 -16.46 -28.77 -25.14
C THR A 759 -16.15 -27.36 -24.64
N ALA A 760 -16.36 -27.16 -23.34
CA ALA A 760 -15.87 -26.01 -22.61
C ALA A 760 -15.36 -26.48 -21.25
N ARG A 761 -14.27 -25.88 -20.78
CA ARG A 761 -13.66 -26.22 -19.50
C ARG A 761 -13.83 -25.07 -18.51
N ASP A 762 -14.38 -25.37 -17.34
CA ASP A 762 -14.39 -24.44 -16.20
C ASP A 762 -12.97 -24.26 -15.70
N LEU A 763 -12.49 -23.01 -15.69
CA LEU A 763 -11.12 -22.70 -15.31
C LEU A 763 -10.88 -22.87 -13.80
N ALA A 764 -11.87 -22.54 -12.96
CA ALA A 764 -11.76 -22.66 -11.51
C ALA A 764 -12.09 -24.08 -11.04
N GLY A 765 -13.20 -24.64 -11.52
CA GLY A 765 -13.67 -25.96 -11.11
C GLY A 765 -12.97 -27.14 -11.80
N GLY A 766 -12.29 -26.90 -12.93
CA GLY A 766 -11.66 -27.94 -13.76
C GLY A 766 -12.64 -28.85 -14.52
N GLU A 767 -13.95 -28.68 -14.31
CA GLU A 767 -15.01 -29.46 -14.95
C GLU A 767 -15.02 -29.23 -16.47
N THR A 768 -15.11 -30.30 -17.25
CA THR A 768 -15.32 -30.22 -18.71
C THR A 768 -16.77 -30.48 -19.04
N VAL A 769 -17.41 -29.49 -19.64
CA VAL A 769 -18.79 -29.52 -20.11
C VAL A 769 -18.80 -29.89 -21.58
N THR A 770 -19.59 -30.89 -21.94
CA THR A 770 -19.69 -31.41 -23.32
C THR A 770 -21.05 -31.08 -23.92
N SER A 771 -21.15 -31.09 -25.25
CA SER A 771 -22.40 -30.77 -25.97
C SER A 771 -23.60 -31.69 -25.67
N ILE A 772 -23.40 -32.80 -24.95
CA ILE A 772 -24.46 -33.70 -24.51
C ILE A 772 -25.03 -33.34 -23.13
N ALA A 773 -24.38 -32.44 -22.38
CA ALA A 773 -24.90 -31.96 -21.10
C ALA A 773 -26.12 -31.04 -21.32
N THR A 774 -27.05 -31.02 -20.35
CA THR A 774 -28.25 -30.18 -20.42
C THR A 774 -27.96 -28.74 -20.00
N GLY A 775 -27.18 -28.57 -18.94
CA GLY A 775 -26.83 -27.28 -18.36
C GLY A 775 -25.66 -27.35 -17.40
N VAL A 776 -25.24 -26.18 -16.93
CA VAL A 776 -24.26 -26.02 -15.85
C VAL A 776 -24.95 -25.37 -14.66
N SER A 777 -24.73 -25.91 -13.47
CA SER A 777 -25.26 -25.32 -12.23
C SER A 777 -24.36 -24.18 -11.75
N LEU A 778 -24.99 -23.12 -11.23
CA LEU A 778 -24.36 -22.03 -10.51
C LEU A 778 -25.08 -21.81 -9.18
N GLU A 779 -24.36 -21.92 -8.07
CA GLU A 779 -24.86 -21.61 -6.74
C GLU A 779 -25.11 -20.09 -6.57
N PRO A 780 -25.94 -19.66 -5.61
CA PRO A 780 -26.10 -18.25 -5.29
C PRO A 780 -24.75 -17.57 -5.00
N ALA A 781 -24.56 -16.37 -5.56
CA ALA A 781 -23.32 -15.60 -5.46
C ALA A 781 -22.08 -16.36 -5.97
N GLN A 782 -22.26 -17.21 -7.00
CA GLN A 782 -21.18 -17.84 -7.73
C GLN A 782 -21.01 -17.20 -9.10
N ALA A 783 -19.75 -17.03 -9.52
CA ALA A 783 -19.41 -16.78 -10.90
C ALA A 783 -18.46 -17.88 -11.39
N ARG A 784 -18.57 -18.23 -12.67
CA ARG A 784 -17.74 -19.26 -13.33
C ARG A 784 -17.16 -18.70 -14.61
N VAL A 785 -15.93 -19.11 -14.94
CA VAL A 785 -15.26 -18.74 -16.19
C VAL A 785 -14.95 -20.01 -16.96
N PHE A 786 -15.46 -20.07 -18.19
CA PHE A 786 -15.22 -21.20 -19.09
C PHE A 786 -14.32 -20.77 -20.23
N VAL A 787 -13.39 -21.65 -20.63
CA VAL A 787 -12.73 -21.57 -21.94
C VAL A 787 -13.43 -22.53 -22.89
N VAL A 788 -13.85 -22.03 -24.04
CA VAL A 788 -14.49 -22.84 -25.09
C VAL A 788 -13.40 -23.47 -25.96
N GLU A 789 -13.40 -24.79 -26.03
CA GLU A 789 -12.44 -25.58 -26.80
C GLU A 789 -13.05 -25.91 -28.17
N ARG A 790 -12.27 -25.66 -29.22
CA ARG A 790 -12.73 -25.85 -30.61
C ARG A 790 -12.72 -27.31 -31.04
#